data_AF-X0BNZ2-F1
#
_entry.id   AF-X0BNZ2-F1
#
_cell.length_a   1.000
_cell.length_b   1.000
_cell.length_c   1.000
_cell.angle_alpha   90.00
_cell.angle_beta   90.00
_cell.angle_gamma   90.00
#
_symmetry.space_group_name_H-M   'P 1'
#
loop_
_entity.id
_entity.type
_entity.pdbx_description
1 polymer ?
#
loop_
_entity_poly.entity_id
_entity_poly.type
_entity_poly.pdbx_seq_one_letter_code
_entity_poly.pdbx_strand_id
1 'polypeptide(L)'
;MSSNLDLVAKGMDITARGIDLITVLTQVSNRAEGYSLILKEVGYWLGKEGLDEIELTKFLKSTRALVRPNEQREVGGFFDAVSDRRPRPSVVPLWAQPSGALGRLIAGDPFQRWLTSTICCLFRYHDERFIKMTVSSLIILASRPGQKRLTEYELAYHPEMLQLEEIVSKVIDSNWLHIANSGIIGSDTECPRLPTELKWACKRGHNIASYKLAVVLSKLCNPPREIILDSELLLTNLALWLTWHFSGRLRVVVSGSVVYDRTLGQADSTVELRVKRFCSMDEAGQGCCPIEHSQANSFEMMENVAGDLRSLFTGEYDNIQTLRSEPRVRTKLYESPFRYPQGCRKRMEIQSLRTGQELLRWFCSLPIKKESMGSRLSFKVLLAPDDPGDRPIERVADLLGRTPQLLVNTCGELGRNFVVFSPPRESPSPEREAFSDIMDMDGVSELSRGQIEHTDFEEKPLILLRYFPILQDLTDQAKLSCKCGNCAKDDPTFTWDEHCLRYTAFMEAMLYFAHGVADAFGAPDISGCSAATAGDSGAMEILLDAIDDCVFDPSNLEGNLQWHTVLSTVCQNFLGCPPLDKLTDATYNDSPTDIPHPFMQHLGTTIIAVQHGDIAVVAPWIDLTKRLNLRRCFRLEVVQGRLGIPIQTTENVRFQAIARDTSVIETQHTEDVSDYEKLFKMPVRDGGSEIQLTADKCNVRHDFMLMSVASTRYKLLMRVSSESHSRMIDPSRSILKLARGIHYLRCNHSPNRTGTIPRGFSVELYRFDEALGRWGVPVLKLAEGVVPSESTRTTRSKAKKISSKVEKPIRVTHVLDSSLKFNIALALSGDNPTFLCSGSICLNCALKQTVELSVDEWEKAHGRFLINCFESKPENEFKTRLLGHSKR
;
A
#
# COMPACT_ATOMS: atom_id res chain seq x y z
N MET A 1 -0.22 -4.18 53.16
CA MET A 1 1.11 -4.77 52.90
C MET A 1 1.07 -6.14 52.21
N SER A 2 -0.09 -6.82 52.05
CA SER A 2 -0.17 -8.08 51.28
C SER A 2 -0.32 -7.91 49.75
N SER A 3 -0.70 -6.73 49.25
CA SER A 3 -0.91 -6.49 47.81
C SER A 3 0.38 -6.40 46.98
N ASN A 4 1.51 -6.01 47.59
CA ASN A 4 2.80 -5.95 46.90
C ASN A 4 3.49 -7.32 46.79
N LEU A 5 3.18 -8.26 47.68
CA LEU A 5 3.69 -9.64 47.60
C LEU A 5 2.96 -10.45 46.54
N ASP A 6 1.66 -10.21 46.34
CA ASP A 6 0.89 -10.84 45.24
C ASP A 6 1.30 -10.29 43.85
N LEU A 7 1.63 -9.01 43.73
CA LEU A 7 2.17 -8.42 42.49
C LEU A 7 3.59 -8.91 42.18
N VAL A 8 4.43 -9.11 43.21
CA VAL A 8 5.77 -9.69 43.06
C VAL A 8 5.70 -11.19 42.78
N ALA A 9 4.77 -11.93 43.39
CA ALA A 9 4.55 -13.34 43.12
C ALA A 9 3.96 -13.59 41.72
N LYS A 10 3.01 -12.74 41.26
CA LYS A 10 2.50 -12.75 39.88
C LYS A 10 3.60 -12.37 38.87
N GLY A 11 4.42 -11.36 39.17
CA GLY A 11 5.61 -11.02 38.38
C GLY A 11 6.69 -12.12 38.34
N MET A 12 6.79 -12.94 39.40
CA MET A 12 7.71 -14.07 39.50
C MET A 12 7.26 -15.31 38.70
N ASP A 13 5.94 -15.56 38.57
CA ASP A 13 5.42 -16.69 37.78
C ASP A 13 5.47 -16.40 36.26
N ILE A 14 5.31 -15.12 35.86
CA ILE A 14 5.62 -14.64 34.49
C ILE A 14 7.09 -14.81 34.17
N THR A 15 7.96 -14.37 35.08
CA THR A 15 9.40 -14.48 34.83
C THR A 15 9.77 -15.94 34.71
N ALA A 16 9.35 -16.86 35.58
CA ALA A 16 9.69 -18.28 35.49
C ALA A 16 9.28 -19.00 34.18
N ARG A 17 8.25 -18.55 33.44
CA ARG A 17 7.72 -19.26 32.24
C ARG A 17 7.72 -18.45 30.96
N GLY A 18 7.59 -17.14 31.06
CA GLY A 18 8.20 -16.21 30.11
C GLY A 18 9.68 -16.54 29.95
N ILE A 19 10.39 -16.94 31.02
CA ILE A 19 11.77 -17.46 30.95
C ILE A 19 11.91 -18.60 29.95
N ASP A 20 10.98 -19.52 29.68
CA ASP A 20 11.27 -20.59 28.70
C ASP A 20 11.28 -20.06 27.26
N LEU A 21 10.25 -19.31 26.85
CA LEU A 21 10.21 -18.64 25.54
C LEU A 21 11.32 -17.58 25.43
N ILE A 22 11.48 -16.76 26.47
CA ILE A 22 12.43 -15.65 26.53
C ILE A 22 13.87 -16.16 26.63
N THR A 23 14.18 -17.20 27.41
CA THR A 23 15.52 -17.81 27.55
C THR A 23 15.94 -18.50 26.27
N VAL A 24 15.03 -19.22 25.60
CA VAL A 24 15.34 -19.84 24.31
C VAL A 24 15.52 -18.76 23.23
N LEU A 25 14.67 -17.72 23.20
CA LEU A 25 14.86 -16.58 22.29
C LEU A 25 16.11 -15.72 22.63
N THR A 26 16.54 -15.65 23.90
CA THR A 26 17.81 -14.99 24.27
C THR A 26 19.03 -15.83 23.89
N GLN A 27 18.95 -17.15 23.98
CA GLN A 27 19.98 -18.06 23.49
C GLN A 27 20.16 -17.93 21.97
N VAL A 28 19.07 -17.73 21.21
CA VAL A 28 19.13 -17.46 19.76
C VAL A 28 19.64 -16.05 19.46
N SER A 29 19.39 -15.06 20.34
CA SER A 29 19.78 -13.66 20.14
C SER A 29 21.25 -13.33 20.50
N ASN A 30 22.02 -14.24 21.10
CA ASN A 30 23.45 -14.09 21.46
C ASN A 30 23.88 -12.78 22.16
N ARG A 31 22.95 -12.01 22.73
CA ARG A 31 23.24 -10.73 23.42
C ARG A 31 22.43 -10.65 24.72
N ALA A 32 23.12 -10.36 25.83
CA ALA A 32 22.50 -10.19 27.16
C ALA A 32 21.43 -9.06 27.20
N GLU A 33 21.44 -8.14 26.23
CA GLU A 33 20.42 -7.10 26.03
C GLU A 33 19.08 -7.63 25.46
N GLY A 34 19.03 -8.87 24.96
CA GLY A 34 17.82 -9.44 24.35
C GLY A 34 16.68 -9.76 25.33
N TYR A 35 17.02 -10.07 26.59
CA TYR A 35 16.04 -10.53 27.59
C TYR A 35 15.02 -9.45 27.92
N SER A 36 15.49 -8.23 28.21
CA SER A 36 14.63 -7.09 28.56
C SER A 36 13.82 -6.59 27.37
N LEU A 37 14.35 -6.71 26.15
CA LEU A 37 13.69 -6.29 24.93
C LEU A 37 12.50 -7.19 24.59
N ILE A 38 12.69 -8.52 24.63
CA ILE A 38 11.62 -9.48 24.34
C ILE A 38 10.50 -9.40 25.38
N LEU A 39 10.84 -9.28 26.66
CA LEU A 39 9.86 -9.17 27.74
C LEU A 39 9.03 -7.88 27.62
N LYS A 40 9.66 -6.79 27.18
CA LYS A 40 8.98 -5.53 26.84
C LYS A 40 8.09 -5.66 25.60
N GLU A 41 8.51 -6.40 24.58
CA GLU A 41 7.72 -6.65 23.36
C GLU A 41 6.46 -7.47 23.66
N VAL A 42 6.59 -8.55 24.44
CA VAL A 42 5.45 -9.39 24.86
C VAL A 42 4.50 -8.61 25.77
N GLY A 43 5.03 -7.87 26.75
CA GLY A 43 4.21 -7.03 27.62
C GLY A 43 3.49 -5.91 26.87
N TYR A 44 4.15 -5.29 25.88
CA TYR A 44 3.52 -4.29 25.01
C TYR A 44 2.43 -4.90 24.14
N TRP A 45 2.65 -6.11 23.60
CA TRP A 45 1.66 -6.81 22.80
C TRP A 45 0.42 -7.19 23.61
N LEU A 46 0.60 -7.76 24.80
CA LEU A 46 -0.50 -8.07 25.74
C LEU A 46 -1.33 -6.82 26.05
N GLY A 47 -0.66 -5.72 26.42
CA GLY A 47 -1.33 -4.46 26.69
C GLY A 47 -2.02 -3.84 25.47
N LYS A 48 -1.48 -4.03 24.26
CA LYS A 48 -2.07 -3.54 23.01
C LYS A 48 -3.32 -4.32 22.63
N GLU A 49 -3.29 -5.64 22.74
CA GLU A 49 -4.39 -6.51 22.32
C GLU A 49 -5.47 -6.67 23.40
N GLY A 50 -5.23 -6.18 24.62
CA GLY A 50 -6.19 -6.27 25.72
C GLY A 50 -6.33 -7.66 26.32
N LEU A 51 -5.33 -8.53 26.10
CA LEU A 51 -5.40 -9.94 26.47
C LEU A 51 -4.95 -10.18 27.91
N ASP A 52 -5.59 -11.15 28.57
CA ASP A 52 -5.18 -11.62 29.88
C ASP A 52 -3.93 -12.50 29.81
N GLU A 53 -3.03 -12.25 30.75
CA GLU A 53 -1.75 -12.92 30.88
C GLU A 53 -1.91 -14.40 31.27
N ILE A 54 -2.93 -14.70 32.09
CA ILE A 54 -3.23 -16.07 32.53
C ILE A 54 -3.67 -16.91 31.32
N GLU A 55 -4.50 -16.33 30.46
CA GLU A 55 -4.98 -16.98 29.25
C GLU A 55 -3.83 -17.25 28.27
N LEU A 56 -2.94 -16.27 28.05
CA LEU A 56 -1.74 -16.47 27.22
C LEU A 56 -0.86 -17.60 27.80
N THR A 57 -0.64 -17.59 29.12
CA THR A 57 0.14 -18.63 29.79
C THR A 57 -0.47 -20.02 29.61
N LYS A 58 -1.81 -20.12 29.72
CA LYS A 58 -2.54 -21.37 29.49
C LYS A 58 -2.42 -21.83 28.04
N PHE A 59 -2.54 -20.91 27.09
CA PHE A 59 -2.35 -21.19 25.66
C PHE A 59 -0.94 -21.71 25.35
N LEU A 60 0.11 -21.02 25.81
CA LEU A 60 1.51 -21.42 25.60
C LEU A 60 1.83 -22.77 26.25
N LYS A 61 1.25 -23.07 27.41
CA LYS A 61 1.38 -24.40 28.04
C LYS A 61 0.71 -25.50 27.22
N SER A 62 -0.50 -25.24 26.71
CA SER A 62 -1.30 -26.23 25.98
C SER A 62 -0.73 -26.53 24.59
N THR A 63 0.10 -25.63 24.05
CA THR A 63 0.70 -25.74 22.71
C THR A 63 2.16 -26.20 22.73
N ARG A 64 2.81 -26.24 23.90
CA ARG A 64 4.23 -26.56 24.01
C ARG A 64 4.54 -27.96 23.46
N ALA A 65 5.46 -28.00 22.48
CA ALA A 65 5.98 -29.23 21.88
C ALA A 65 4.90 -30.18 21.34
N LEU A 66 3.70 -29.67 21.04
CA LEU A 66 2.59 -30.48 20.54
C LEU A 66 2.88 -31.08 19.15
N VAL A 67 3.51 -30.28 18.29
CA VAL A 67 3.99 -30.66 16.96
C VAL A 67 5.43 -30.21 16.84
N ARG A 68 6.25 -30.92 16.07
CA ARG A 68 7.61 -30.50 15.72
C ARG A 68 7.71 -30.32 14.21
N PRO A 69 8.11 -29.15 13.70
CA PRO A 69 8.49 -29.03 12.30
C PRO A 69 9.64 -29.99 12.02
N ASN A 70 9.72 -30.48 10.79
CA ASN A 70 10.76 -31.40 10.41
C ASN A 70 12.10 -30.68 10.15
N GLU A 71 13.19 -31.44 10.06
CA GLU A 71 14.56 -30.90 10.03
C GLU A 71 15.03 -30.58 8.60
N GLN A 72 14.12 -30.47 7.63
CA GLN A 72 14.48 -30.16 6.25
C GLN A 72 15.05 -28.74 6.13
N ARG A 73 16.05 -28.57 5.25
CA ARG A 73 16.74 -27.29 5.03
C ARG A 73 15.78 -26.17 4.63
N GLU A 74 14.75 -26.48 3.84
CA GLU A 74 13.74 -25.51 3.39
C GLU A 74 12.93 -24.98 4.58
N VAL A 75 12.54 -25.86 5.52
CA VAL A 75 11.82 -25.50 6.75
C VAL A 75 12.71 -24.66 7.67
N GLY A 76 13.98 -25.05 7.84
CA GLY A 76 14.97 -24.27 8.59
C GLY A 76 15.19 -22.88 8.00
N GLY A 77 15.37 -22.78 6.68
CA GLY A 77 15.57 -21.50 5.98
C GLY A 77 14.39 -20.54 6.12
N PHE A 78 13.15 -21.06 6.16
CA PHE A 78 11.97 -20.24 6.46
C PHE A 78 12.05 -19.61 7.86
N PHE A 79 12.35 -20.41 8.90
CA PHE A 79 12.44 -19.88 10.26
C PHE A 79 13.63 -18.92 10.46
N ASP A 80 14.75 -19.16 9.78
CA ASP A 80 15.90 -18.23 9.77
C ASP A 80 15.52 -16.88 9.16
N ALA A 81 14.79 -16.88 8.05
CA ALA A 81 14.32 -15.66 7.38
C ALA A 81 13.29 -14.89 8.22
N VAL A 82 12.40 -15.60 8.93
CA VAL A 82 11.44 -14.99 9.87
C VAL A 82 12.15 -14.41 11.11
N SER A 83 13.27 -15.00 11.51
CA SER A 83 14.01 -14.63 12.72
C SER A 83 15.08 -13.55 12.51
N ASP A 84 15.47 -13.23 11.26
CA ASP A 84 16.40 -12.11 10.99
C ASP A 84 15.77 -10.77 11.43
N ARG A 85 16.47 -10.05 12.32
CA ARG A 85 16.04 -8.77 12.92
C ARG A 85 16.94 -7.58 12.56
N ARG A 86 17.81 -7.71 11.56
CA ARG A 86 18.75 -6.63 11.21
C ARG A 86 17.99 -5.43 10.63
N PRO A 87 18.15 -4.22 11.20
CA PRO A 87 17.57 -3.02 10.61
C PRO A 87 18.24 -2.74 9.27
N ARG A 88 17.44 -2.28 8.29
CA ARG A 88 17.92 -1.95 6.95
C ARG A 88 17.51 -0.51 6.62
N PRO A 89 18.44 0.32 6.09
CA PRO A 89 18.08 1.64 5.60
C PRO A 89 17.09 1.50 4.44
N SER A 90 16.07 2.34 4.42
CA SER A 90 15.08 2.41 3.34
C SER A 90 15.21 3.73 2.58
N VAL A 91 14.43 4.75 2.97
CA VAL A 91 14.41 6.08 2.38
C VAL A 91 14.52 7.07 3.51
N VAL A 92 15.65 7.78 3.60
CA VAL A 92 15.87 8.78 4.66
C VAL A 92 14.72 9.79 4.63
N PRO A 93 14.01 10.01 5.75
CA PRO A 93 14.39 9.67 7.14
C PRO A 93 13.93 8.33 7.70
N LEU A 94 13.12 7.57 6.95
CA LEU A 94 12.53 6.32 7.41
C LEU A 94 13.46 5.13 7.20
N TRP A 95 13.66 4.38 8.27
CA TRP A 95 14.37 3.10 8.28
C TRP A 95 13.39 1.99 8.63
N ALA A 96 13.75 0.75 8.34
CA ALA A 96 12.93 -0.39 8.72
C ALA A 96 13.67 -1.40 9.58
N GLN A 97 12.94 -2.00 10.50
CA GLN A 97 13.39 -3.13 11.29
C GLN A 97 12.29 -4.19 11.32
N PRO A 98 12.63 -5.48 11.13
CA PRO A 98 11.65 -6.56 11.29
C PRO A 98 10.94 -6.52 12.65
N SER A 99 9.64 -6.79 12.66
CA SER A 99 8.81 -6.63 13.85
C SER A 99 9.16 -7.61 14.99
N GLY A 100 9.08 -7.11 16.22
CA GLY A 100 9.08 -7.91 17.45
C GLY A 100 7.71 -8.52 17.79
N ALA A 101 6.89 -8.85 16.78
CA ALA A 101 5.52 -9.30 17.00
C ALA A 101 5.45 -10.76 17.51
N LEU A 102 4.36 -11.10 18.20
CA LEU A 102 4.19 -12.41 18.82
C LEU A 102 4.37 -13.57 17.82
N GLY A 103 3.82 -13.48 16.60
CA GLY A 103 4.00 -14.52 15.59
C GLY A 103 5.46 -14.79 15.25
N ARG A 104 6.29 -13.75 15.14
CA ARG A 104 7.74 -13.87 14.89
C ARG A 104 8.50 -14.37 16.13
N LEU A 105 8.06 -13.99 17.32
CA LEU A 105 8.60 -14.52 18.58
C LEU A 105 8.34 -16.02 18.72
N ILE A 106 7.12 -16.48 18.44
CA ILE A 106 6.74 -17.90 18.43
C ILE A 106 7.56 -18.67 17.40
N ALA A 107 7.77 -18.09 16.21
CA ALA A 107 8.59 -18.70 15.16
C ALA A 107 10.04 -18.97 15.59
N GLY A 108 10.61 -18.12 16.45
CA GLY A 108 11.95 -18.30 16.99
C GLY A 108 12.04 -19.44 18.02
N ASP A 109 10.95 -19.80 18.69
CA ASP A 109 10.94 -20.85 19.71
C ASP A 109 10.86 -22.26 19.12
N PRO A 110 11.88 -23.13 19.29
CA PRO A 110 11.84 -24.54 18.89
C PRO A 110 10.62 -25.32 19.39
N PHE A 111 10.07 -24.99 20.56
CA PHE A 111 8.95 -25.74 21.15
C PHE A 111 7.58 -25.28 20.67
N GLN A 112 7.48 -24.09 20.06
CA GLN A 112 6.20 -23.49 19.66
C GLN A 112 6.12 -23.06 18.20
N ARG A 113 7.24 -22.96 17.49
CA ARG A 113 7.31 -22.55 16.08
C ARG A 113 6.41 -23.32 15.12
N TRP A 114 5.98 -24.52 15.53
CA TRP A 114 4.98 -25.31 14.81
C TRP A 114 3.64 -24.57 14.62
N LEU A 115 3.27 -23.68 15.56
CA LEU A 115 2.07 -22.84 15.44
C LEU A 115 2.19 -21.93 14.22
N THR A 116 3.32 -21.22 14.10
CA THR A 116 3.61 -20.35 12.96
C THR A 116 3.61 -21.13 11.65
N SER A 117 4.31 -22.25 11.56
CA SER A 117 4.33 -23.04 10.32
C SER A 117 2.97 -23.65 9.99
N THR A 118 2.20 -24.13 10.98
CA THR A 118 0.85 -24.65 10.76
C THR A 118 -0.08 -23.55 10.24
N ILE A 119 -0.10 -22.39 10.90
CA ILE A 119 -0.91 -21.23 10.47
C ILE A 119 -0.53 -20.80 9.05
N CYS A 120 0.77 -20.68 8.75
CA CYS A 120 1.27 -20.31 7.43
C CYS A 120 0.93 -21.35 6.34
N CYS A 121 1.00 -22.65 6.65
CA CYS A 121 0.55 -23.72 5.73
C CYS A 121 -0.94 -23.58 5.40
N LEU A 122 -1.77 -23.25 6.39
CA LEU A 122 -3.22 -23.18 6.19
C LEU A 122 -3.66 -21.90 5.46
N PHE A 123 -3.00 -20.76 5.68
CA PHE A 123 -3.28 -19.52 4.94
C PHE A 123 -3.15 -19.67 3.41
N ARG A 124 -2.38 -20.67 2.96
CA ARG A 124 -2.22 -20.99 1.53
C ARG A 124 -3.53 -21.41 0.85
N TYR A 125 -4.47 -21.95 1.62
CA TYR A 125 -5.71 -22.52 1.10
C TYR A 125 -6.97 -22.00 1.79
N HIS A 126 -6.82 -21.31 2.92
CA HIS A 126 -7.92 -21.02 3.84
C HIS A 126 -7.84 -19.62 4.46
N ASP A 127 -8.98 -19.20 5.01
CA ASP A 127 -9.19 -17.94 5.73
C ASP A 127 -8.91 -18.07 7.25
N GLU A 128 -8.93 -16.95 7.95
CA GLU A 128 -8.69 -16.88 9.41
C GLU A 128 -9.70 -17.74 10.18
N ARG A 129 -10.96 -17.80 9.74
CA ARG A 129 -12.03 -18.55 10.40
C ARG A 129 -11.73 -20.04 10.40
N PHE A 130 -11.34 -20.59 9.25
CA PHE A 130 -10.97 -21.99 9.11
C PHE A 130 -9.75 -22.33 9.98
N ILE A 131 -8.73 -21.46 9.96
CA ILE A 131 -7.48 -21.67 10.70
C ILE A 131 -7.75 -21.65 12.20
N LYS A 132 -8.52 -20.67 12.68
CA LYS A 132 -8.94 -20.55 14.09
C LYS A 132 -9.61 -21.82 14.57
N MET A 133 -10.61 -22.31 13.81
CA MET A 133 -11.30 -23.56 14.15
C MET A 133 -10.35 -24.75 14.16
N THR A 134 -9.46 -24.88 13.17
CA THR A 134 -8.52 -26.01 13.07
C THR A 134 -7.52 -26.02 14.23
N VAL A 135 -6.89 -24.89 14.52
CA VAL A 135 -5.86 -24.78 15.56
C VAL A 135 -6.47 -24.98 16.96
N SER A 136 -7.58 -24.32 17.27
CA SER A 136 -8.25 -24.49 18.57
C SER A 136 -8.73 -25.93 18.77
N SER A 137 -9.31 -26.53 17.74
CA SER A 137 -9.73 -27.95 17.79
C SER A 137 -8.54 -28.87 18.01
N LEU A 138 -7.41 -28.65 17.34
CA LEU A 138 -6.20 -29.45 17.49
C LEU A 138 -5.68 -29.42 18.94
N ILE A 139 -5.63 -28.22 19.55
CA ILE A 139 -5.17 -28.02 20.93
C ILE A 139 -6.06 -28.81 21.91
N ILE A 140 -7.39 -28.68 21.80
CA ILE A 140 -8.34 -29.36 22.70
C ILE A 140 -8.32 -30.88 22.50
N LEU A 141 -8.24 -31.34 21.25
CA LEU A 141 -8.22 -32.78 20.96
C LEU A 141 -6.92 -33.43 21.46
N ALA A 142 -5.80 -32.71 21.36
CA ALA A 142 -4.51 -33.22 21.83
C ALA A 142 -4.37 -33.26 23.35
N SER A 143 -5.08 -32.39 24.09
CA SER A 143 -5.07 -32.39 25.56
C SER A 143 -5.86 -33.55 26.18
N ARG A 144 -6.54 -34.37 25.36
CA ARG A 144 -7.45 -35.45 25.79
C ARG A 144 -7.04 -36.84 25.26
N PRO A 145 -5.80 -37.30 25.48
CA PRO A 145 -5.38 -38.61 25.01
C PRO A 145 -6.23 -39.71 25.67
N GLY A 146 -6.82 -40.59 24.85
CA GLY A 146 -7.61 -41.74 25.33
C GLY A 146 -9.02 -41.45 25.84
N GLN A 147 -9.49 -40.20 25.80
CA GLN A 147 -10.87 -39.85 26.16
C GLN A 147 -11.82 -40.01 24.96
N LYS A 148 -13.14 -40.08 25.24
CA LYS A 148 -14.16 -40.09 24.18
C LYS A 148 -13.98 -38.82 23.33
N ARG A 149 -13.83 -39.03 22.02
CA ARG A 149 -13.71 -37.95 21.05
C ARG A 149 -14.96 -37.07 21.08
N LEU A 150 -14.75 -35.77 21.21
CA LEU A 150 -15.80 -34.77 21.04
C LEU A 150 -16.22 -34.70 19.58
N THR A 151 -17.52 -34.71 19.32
CA THR A 151 -18.12 -34.38 18.02
C THR A 151 -17.89 -32.91 17.68
N GLU A 152 -18.09 -32.55 16.40
CA GLU A 152 -17.97 -31.15 15.95
C GLU A 152 -18.89 -30.20 16.73
N TYR A 153 -20.13 -30.62 16.98
CA TYR A 153 -21.09 -29.87 17.77
C TYR A 153 -20.63 -29.72 19.23
N GLU A 154 -20.23 -30.81 19.90
CA GLU A 154 -19.76 -30.74 21.29
C GLU A 154 -18.51 -29.86 21.44
N LEU A 155 -17.64 -29.87 20.43
CA LEU A 155 -16.44 -29.04 20.44
C LEU A 155 -16.79 -27.56 20.21
N ALA A 156 -17.68 -27.24 19.27
CA ALA A 156 -18.10 -25.86 18.99
C ALA A 156 -18.67 -25.13 20.24
N TYR A 157 -19.31 -25.85 21.15
CA TYR A 157 -19.85 -25.31 22.40
C TYR A 157 -18.98 -25.62 23.63
N HIS A 158 -17.77 -26.12 23.44
CA HIS A 158 -16.89 -26.48 24.54
C HIS A 158 -16.34 -25.22 25.25
N PRO A 159 -16.34 -25.13 26.60
CA PRO A 159 -15.86 -23.93 27.30
C PRO A 159 -14.41 -23.53 26.98
N GLU A 160 -13.54 -24.50 26.73
CA GLU A 160 -12.15 -24.24 26.32
C GLU A 160 -12.06 -23.60 24.91
N MET A 161 -13.02 -23.83 24.02
CA MET A 161 -13.02 -23.17 22.70
C MET A 161 -13.19 -21.67 22.87
N LEU A 162 -14.16 -21.23 23.68
CA LEU A 162 -14.41 -19.80 23.95
C LEU A 162 -13.19 -19.12 24.57
N GLN A 163 -12.49 -19.79 25.50
CA GLN A 163 -11.29 -19.27 26.14
C GLN A 163 -10.07 -19.19 25.20
N LEU A 164 -9.94 -20.13 24.26
CA LEU A 164 -8.84 -20.15 23.30
C LEU A 164 -9.09 -19.21 22.12
N GLU A 165 -10.35 -18.93 21.79
CA GLU A 165 -10.76 -18.25 20.57
C GLU A 165 -10.08 -16.89 20.39
N GLU A 166 -10.06 -16.08 21.44
CA GLU A 166 -9.51 -14.73 21.39
C GLU A 166 -8.01 -14.74 21.16
N ILE A 167 -7.24 -15.47 21.97
CA ILE A 167 -5.78 -15.56 21.83
C ILE A 167 -5.39 -16.19 20.49
N VAL A 168 -6.06 -17.28 20.09
CA VAL A 168 -5.76 -17.93 18.82
C VAL A 168 -6.03 -16.97 17.66
N SER A 169 -7.11 -16.19 17.71
CA SER A 169 -7.38 -15.14 16.72
C SER A 169 -6.22 -14.13 16.66
N LYS A 170 -5.77 -13.61 17.80
CA LYS A 170 -4.67 -12.63 17.85
C LYS A 170 -3.33 -13.20 17.39
N VAL A 171 -3.06 -14.48 17.66
CA VAL A 171 -1.88 -15.17 17.15
C VAL A 171 -1.96 -15.35 15.64
N ILE A 172 -3.13 -15.71 15.10
CA ILE A 172 -3.38 -15.82 13.66
C ILE A 172 -3.19 -14.46 12.99
N ASP A 173 -3.77 -13.39 13.52
CA ASP A 173 -3.63 -12.02 13.01
C ASP A 173 -2.16 -11.57 13.02
N SER A 174 -1.42 -11.88 14.09
CA SER A 174 0.01 -11.57 14.19
C SER A 174 0.83 -12.33 13.15
N ASN A 175 0.55 -13.63 12.92
CA ASN A 175 1.22 -14.40 11.88
C ASN A 175 0.84 -13.90 10.48
N TRP A 176 -0.42 -13.51 10.26
CA TRP A 176 -0.87 -12.92 9.01
C TRP A 176 -0.08 -11.63 8.72
N LEU A 177 -0.16 -10.64 9.60
CA LEU A 177 0.42 -9.32 9.38
C LEU A 177 1.96 -9.35 9.24
N HIS A 178 2.65 -10.20 10.02
CA HIS A 178 4.10 -10.12 10.12
C HIS A 178 4.87 -11.21 9.38
N ILE A 179 4.21 -12.28 8.93
CA ILE A 179 4.85 -13.44 8.29
C ILE A 179 4.16 -13.78 6.97
N ALA A 180 2.86 -14.07 6.99
CA ALA A 180 2.16 -14.56 5.80
C ALA A 180 1.90 -13.46 4.77
N ASN A 181 1.36 -12.31 5.19
CA ASN A 181 1.21 -11.15 4.34
C ASN A 181 2.56 -10.52 4.00
N SER A 182 3.58 -10.58 4.86
CA SER A 182 4.89 -10.04 4.48
C SER A 182 5.55 -10.86 3.37
N GLY A 183 5.24 -12.16 3.27
CA GLY A 183 5.63 -13.07 2.18
C GLY A 183 7.14 -13.17 1.93
N ILE A 184 7.96 -12.62 2.83
CA ILE A 184 9.40 -12.32 2.68
C ILE A 184 9.74 -12.02 1.21
N ILE A 185 9.13 -10.93 0.75
CA ILE A 185 9.18 -10.25 -0.55
C ILE A 185 10.24 -10.80 -1.52
N GLY A 186 9.76 -11.47 -2.59
CA GLY A 186 10.58 -11.88 -3.73
C GLY A 186 11.57 -13.03 -3.45
N SER A 187 11.42 -13.75 -2.33
CA SER A 187 12.29 -14.89 -2.00
C SER A 187 11.70 -16.25 -2.40
N ASP A 188 12.59 -17.20 -2.70
CA ASP A 188 12.24 -18.63 -2.90
C ASP A 188 11.73 -19.30 -1.61
N THR A 189 11.89 -18.63 -0.47
CA THR A 189 11.50 -19.07 0.89
C THR A 189 10.16 -18.48 1.36
N GLU A 190 9.33 -17.97 0.44
CA GLU A 190 7.96 -17.51 0.73
C GLU A 190 7.16 -18.60 1.46
N CYS A 191 6.08 -18.19 2.15
CA CYS A 191 5.18 -19.05 2.91
C CYS A 191 4.91 -20.44 2.30
N PRO A 192 4.69 -21.45 3.16
CA PRO A 192 4.77 -22.87 2.81
C PRO A 192 4.07 -23.23 1.50
N ARG A 193 4.80 -23.90 0.61
CA ARG A 193 4.29 -24.42 -0.67
C ARG A 193 4.42 -25.93 -0.73
N LEU A 194 3.48 -26.56 -1.43
CA LEU A 194 3.64 -27.97 -1.77
C LEU A 194 4.91 -28.16 -2.61
N PRO A 195 5.66 -29.26 -2.41
CA PRO A 195 6.73 -29.68 -3.31
C PRO A 195 6.27 -29.67 -4.76
N THR A 196 7.16 -29.30 -5.68
CA THR A 196 6.86 -29.21 -7.12
C THR A 196 6.28 -30.49 -7.69
N GLU A 197 6.72 -31.62 -7.15
CA GLU A 197 6.32 -32.99 -7.46
C GLU A 197 4.86 -33.26 -7.08
N LEU A 198 4.26 -32.48 -6.18
CA LEU A 198 2.86 -32.65 -5.77
C LEU A 198 1.92 -31.61 -6.39
N LYS A 199 2.46 -30.50 -6.92
CA LYS A 199 1.65 -29.41 -7.50
C LYS A 199 0.79 -29.86 -8.68
N TRP A 200 1.25 -30.82 -9.48
CA TRP A 200 0.53 -31.29 -10.67
C TRP A 200 -0.58 -32.30 -10.33
N ALA A 201 -0.50 -32.99 -9.20
CA ALA A 201 -1.46 -34.02 -8.82
C ALA A 201 -2.85 -33.45 -8.51
N CYS A 202 -2.94 -32.20 -8.05
CA CYS A 202 -4.21 -31.50 -7.93
C CYS A 202 -4.07 -29.98 -8.09
N LYS A 203 -4.53 -29.44 -9.23
CA LYS A 203 -4.55 -28.00 -9.51
C LYS A 203 -5.68 -27.24 -8.79
N ARG A 204 -6.77 -27.93 -8.42
CA ARG A 204 -7.95 -27.31 -7.79
C ARG A 204 -7.83 -27.16 -6.27
N GLY A 205 -6.99 -27.95 -5.62
CA GLY A 205 -6.80 -27.97 -4.17
C GLY A 205 -7.99 -28.53 -3.39
N HIS A 206 -8.09 -29.86 -3.27
CA HIS A 206 -9.10 -30.49 -2.41
C HIS A 206 -8.62 -30.45 -0.96
N ASN A 207 -9.46 -29.96 -0.06
CA ASN A 207 -9.06 -29.70 1.32
C ASN A 207 -9.97 -30.46 2.30
N ILE A 208 -9.38 -30.91 3.42
CA ILE A 208 -10.16 -31.48 4.52
C ILE A 208 -10.80 -30.32 5.31
N ALA A 209 -12.09 -30.45 5.66
CA ALA A 209 -12.78 -29.47 6.50
C ALA A 209 -12.11 -29.29 7.88
N SER A 210 -12.22 -28.09 8.47
CA SER A 210 -11.44 -27.64 9.64
C SER A 210 -11.43 -28.62 10.82
N TYR A 211 -12.60 -29.03 11.33
CA TYR A 211 -12.71 -29.98 12.44
C TYR A 211 -12.12 -31.36 12.09
N LYS A 212 -12.41 -31.87 10.88
CA LYS A 212 -11.90 -33.17 10.42
C LYS A 212 -10.38 -33.14 10.26
N LEU A 213 -9.83 -32.03 9.78
CA LEU A 213 -8.39 -31.83 9.67
C LEU A 213 -7.75 -31.87 11.05
N ALA A 214 -8.28 -31.13 12.02
CA ALA A 214 -7.76 -31.11 13.39
C ALA A 214 -7.70 -32.51 14.04
N VAL A 215 -8.68 -33.37 13.74
CA VAL A 215 -8.71 -34.78 14.19
C VAL A 215 -7.61 -35.60 13.53
N VAL A 216 -7.42 -35.45 12.21
CA VAL A 216 -6.35 -36.14 11.50
C VAL A 216 -5.00 -35.70 12.04
N LEU A 217 -4.79 -34.39 12.23
CA LEU A 217 -3.57 -33.83 12.78
C LEU A 217 -3.30 -34.32 14.20
N SER A 218 -4.31 -34.38 15.08
CA SER A 218 -4.11 -34.84 16.47
C SER A 218 -3.67 -36.30 16.55
N LYS A 219 -4.13 -37.16 15.63
CA LYS A 219 -3.67 -38.55 15.49
C LYS A 219 -2.24 -38.63 14.93
N LEU A 220 -1.86 -37.69 14.08
CA LEU A 220 -0.52 -37.63 13.47
C LEU A 220 0.54 -37.00 14.39
N CYS A 221 0.15 -36.32 15.49
CA CYS A 221 1.10 -35.82 16.47
C CYS A 221 1.88 -36.96 17.15
N ASN A 222 1.23 -38.12 17.36
CA ASN A 222 1.84 -39.34 17.88
C ASN A 222 1.44 -40.53 16.98
N PRO A 223 2.02 -40.61 15.77
CA PRO A 223 1.55 -41.52 14.75
C PRO A 223 1.89 -42.98 15.11
N PRO A 224 0.98 -43.95 14.84
CA PRO A 224 1.35 -45.36 14.74
C PRO A 224 2.53 -45.61 13.79
N ARG A 225 3.16 -46.79 13.88
CA ARG A 225 4.32 -47.14 13.04
C ARG A 225 4.06 -46.98 11.55
N GLU A 226 2.87 -47.33 11.09
CA GLU A 226 2.50 -47.20 9.68
C GLU A 226 1.04 -46.78 9.54
N ILE A 227 0.84 -45.67 8.83
CA ILE A 227 -0.47 -45.07 8.56
C ILE A 227 -0.66 -45.00 7.05
N ILE A 228 -1.82 -45.43 6.58
CA ILE A 228 -2.24 -45.30 5.19
C ILE A 228 -3.46 -44.38 5.13
N LEU A 229 -3.37 -43.32 4.35
CA LEU A 229 -4.48 -42.40 4.09
C LEU A 229 -4.93 -42.60 2.63
N ASP A 230 -6.08 -43.24 2.46
CA ASP A 230 -6.67 -43.49 1.15
C ASP A 230 -7.71 -42.40 0.83
N SER A 231 -7.55 -41.75 -0.32
CA SER A 231 -8.44 -40.70 -0.79
C SER A 231 -8.58 -40.74 -2.30
N GLU A 232 -9.73 -40.31 -2.81
CA GLU A 232 -9.95 -40.23 -4.25
C GLU A 232 -9.04 -39.18 -4.91
N LEU A 233 -8.83 -38.04 -4.23
CA LEU A 233 -8.10 -36.87 -4.72
C LEU A 233 -7.06 -36.41 -3.69
N LEU A 234 -6.05 -35.66 -4.14
CA LEU A 234 -5.00 -35.17 -3.24
C LEU A 234 -5.57 -34.14 -2.24
N LEU A 235 -5.43 -34.44 -0.94
CA LEU A 235 -5.80 -33.58 0.17
C LEU A 235 -4.70 -32.52 0.42
N THR A 236 -4.80 -31.35 -0.21
CA THR A 236 -3.71 -30.37 -0.31
C THR A 236 -3.30 -29.75 1.01
N ASN A 237 -4.25 -29.40 1.88
CA ASN A 237 -3.95 -28.83 3.19
C ASN A 237 -3.22 -29.83 4.12
N LEU A 238 -3.63 -31.10 4.11
CA LEU A 238 -2.97 -32.16 4.85
C LEU A 238 -1.59 -32.50 4.28
N ALA A 239 -1.48 -32.66 2.96
CA ALA A 239 -0.21 -32.97 2.30
C ALA A 239 0.84 -31.89 2.57
N LEU A 240 0.46 -30.61 2.49
CA LEU A 240 1.36 -29.50 2.82
C LEU A 240 1.80 -29.55 4.29
N TRP A 241 0.85 -29.75 5.20
CA TRP A 241 1.18 -29.86 6.62
C TRP A 241 2.18 -30.99 6.90
N LEU A 242 1.96 -32.19 6.33
CA LEU A 242 2.85 -33.35 6.47
C LEU A 242 4.26 -33.06 5.95
N THR A 243 4.38 -32.40 4.79
CA THR A 243 5.71 -32.05 4.23
C THR A 243 6.53 -31.11 5.11
N TRP A 244 5.90 -30.41 6.06
CA TRP A 244 6.54 -29.47 6.98
C TRP A 244 6.68 -29.99 8.42
N HIS A 245 5.78 -30.87 8.86
CA HIS A 245 5.67 -31.26 10.27
C HIS A 245 5.86 -32.75 10.52
N PHE A 246 5.77 -33.60 9.49
CA PHE A 246 5.96 -35.03 9.71
C PHE A 246 7.44 -35.33 9.91
N SER A 247 7.76 -35.99 11.02
CA SER A 247 9.07 -36.56 11.30
C SER A 247 8.99 -38.06 11.09
N GLY A 248 9.46 -38.53 9.93
CA GLY A 248 9.41 -39.93 9.52
C GLY A 248 9.47 -40.06 8.00
N ARG A 249 9.10 -41.22 7.44
CA ARG A 249 9.04 -41.41 5.97
C ARG A 249 7.65 -41.03 5.42
N LEU A 250 7.59 -39.98 4.60
CA LEU A 250 6.37 -39.58 3.90
C LEU A 250 6.42 -40.10 2.46
N ARG A 251 5.42 -40.91 2.10
CA ARG A 251 5.21 -41.42 0.75
C ARG A 251 3.88 -40.94 0.20
N VAL A 252 3.86 -40.44 -1.03
CA VAL A 252 2.65 -40.05 -1.75
C VAL A 252 2.56 -40.86 -3.04
N VAL A 253 1.51 -41.67 -3.14
CA VAL A 253 1.23 -42.55 -4.26
C VAL A 253 0.01 -41.99 -4.99
N VAL A 254 0.16 -41.61 -6.25
CA VAL A 254 -0.93 -41.09 -7.08
C VAL A 254 -1.19 -42.06 -8.22
N SER A 255 -2.42 -42.57 -8.31
CA SER A 255 -2.86 -43.57 -9.28
C SER A 255 -1.90 -44.76 -9.39
N GLY A 256 -1.42 -45.23 -8.22
CA GLY A 256 -0.49 -46.37 -8.11
C GLY A 256 0.99 -46.04 -8.34
N SER A 257 1.33 -44.83 -8.82
CA SER A 257 2.72 -44.39 -8.97
C SER A 257 3.20 -43.65 -7.74
N VAL A 258 4.40 -43.97 -7.24
CA VAL A 258 5.03 -43.18 -6.17
C VAL A 258 5.53 -41.87 -6.76
N VAL A 259 4.93 -40.76 -6.34
CA VAL A 259 5.26 -39.42 -6.85
C VAL A 259 6.19 -38.67 -5.90
N TYR A 260 6.10 -38.97 -4.60
CA TYR A 260 6.93 -38.35 -3.58
C TYR A 260 7.28 -39.42 -2.53
N ASP A 261 8.55 -39.55 -2.20
CA ASP A 261 9.04 -40.46 -1.16
C ASP A 261 10.27 -39.83 -0.52
N ARG A 262 10.12 -39.31 0.70
CA ARG A 262 11.20 -38.66 1.43
C ARG A 262 11.15 -39.01 2.91
N THR A 263 12.34 -39.21 3.49
CA THR A 263 12.53 -39.26 4.94
C THR A 263 12.69 -37.83 5.46
N LEU A 264 11.66 -37.35 6.15
CA LEU A 264 11.55 -35.97 6.62
C LEU A 264 12.10 -35.77 8.03
N GLY A 265 12.27 -36.83 8.81
CA GLY A 265 12.85 -36.77 10.15
C GLY A 265 13.34 -38.13 10.63
N GLN A 266 13.67 -38.22 11.92
CA GLN A 266 14.33 -39.39 12.51
C GLN A 266 13.37 -40.48 13.01
N ALA A 267 12.05 -40.25 13.03
CA ALA A 267 11.14 -41.27 13.54
C ALA A 267 10.97 -42.43 12.54
N ASP A 268 10.81 -43.64 13.06
CA ASP A 268 10.58 -44.85 12.26
C ASP A 268 9.15 -44.97 11.71
N SER A 269 8.29 -43.96 11.92
CA SER A 269 6.92 -43.97 11.43
C SER A 269 6.85 -43.66 9.94
N THR A 270 5.92 -44.33 9.26
CA THR A 270 5.65 -44.14 7.84
C THR A 270 4.23 -43.67 7.63
N VAL A 271 4.05 -42.63 6.81
CA VAL A 271 2.74 -42.17 6.33
C VAL A 271 2.71 -42.33 4.82
N GLU A 272 1.77 -43.13 4.32
CA GLU A 272 1.51 -43.28 2.89
C GLU A 272 0.17 -42.61 2.53
N LEU A 273 0.24 -41.50 1.78
CA LEU A 273 -0.92 -40.86 1.15
C LEU A 273 -1.20 -41.54 -0.18
N ARG A 274 -2.31 -42.28 -0.30
CA ARG A 274 -2.75 -42.92 -1.54
C ARG A 274 -3.87 -42.09 -2.16
N VAL A 275 -3.61 -41.59 -3.36
CA VAL A 275 -4.54 -40.80 -4.16
C VAL A 275 -4.96 -41.64 -5.36
N LYS A 276 -6.26 -41.98 -5.46
CA LYS A 276 -6.74 -42.89 -6.51
C LYS A 276 -6.70 -42.26 -7.91
N ARG A 277 -7.08 -40.99 -8.04
CA ARG A 277 -7.22 -40.31 -9.33
C ARG A 277 -6.52 -38.95 -9.36
N PHE A 278 -6.07 -38.57 -10.56
CA PHE A 278 -5.69 -37.20 -10.84
C PHE A 278 -6.92 -36.32 -10.92
N CYS A 279 -6.78 -35.04 -10.57
CA CYS A 279 -7.80 -34.07 -10.92
C CYS A 279 -7.66 -33.74 -12.42
N SER A 280 -8.52 -34.32 -13.26
CA SER A 280 -8.56 -34.02 -14.69
C SER A 280 -9.09 -32.60 -14.93
N MET A 281 -8.43 -31.88 -15.84
CA MET A 281 -8.97 -30.67 -16.46
C MET A 281 -9.50 -31.09 -17.83
N ASP A 282 -10.70 -31.65 -17.91
CA ASP A 282 -11.28 -31.89 -19.22
C ASP A 282 -11.61 -30.55 -19.88
N GLU A 283 -11.43 -30.47 -21.20
CA GLU A 283 -11.64 -29.26 -22.02
C GLU A 283 -13.06 -28.67 -21.89
N ALA A 284 -14.01 -29.46 -21.39
CA ALA A 284 -15.39 -29.10 -21.12
C ALA A 284 -15.64 -28.52 -19.71
N GLY A 285 -14.63 -28.49 -18.82
CA GLY A 285 -14.78 -28.00 -17.46
C GLY A 285 -15.71 -28.84 -16.57
N GLN A 286 -16.13 -30.04 -17.00
CA GLN A 286 -16.80 -31.03 -16.15
C GLN A 286 -15.90 -31.27 -14.92
N GLY A 287 -16.41 -30.88 -13.75
CA GLY A 287 -15.60 -30.78 -12.55
C GLY A 287 -15.00 -32.12 -12.13
N CYS A 288 -13.89 -32.08 -11.36
CA CYS A 288 -13.28 -33.24 -10.69
C CYS A 288 -14.25 -34.05 -9.77
N CYS A 289 -15.56 -33.75 -9.77
CA CYS A 289 -16.64 -34.54 -9.19
C CYS A 289 -17.84 -34.52 -10.17
N PRO A 290 -18.16 -35.60 -10.91
CA PRO A 290 -19.48 -35.76 -11.49
C PRO A 290 -20.49 -35.72 -10.33
N ILE A 291 -21.53 -34.88 -10.45
CA ILE A 291 -22.60 -34.71 -9.45
C ILE A 291 -23.30 -36.05 -9.12
N GLU A 292 -23.11 -37.06 -9.96
CA GLU A 292 -23.77 -38.37 -9.89
C GLU A 292 -23.18 -39.35 -8.86
N HIS A 293 -22.09 -39.02 -8.15
CA HIS A 293 -21.49 -39.90 -7.13
C HIS A 293 -21.33 -39.22 -5.77
N SER A 294 -22.43 -39.11 -5.02
CA SER A 294 -22.44 -38.61 -3.63
C SER A 294 -21.62 -39.46 -2.64
N GLN A 295 -21.14 -40.64 -3.04
CA GLN A 295 -20.25 -41.49 -2.24
C GLN A 295 -18.73 -41.24 -2.47
N ALA A 296 -18.34 -40.35 -3.39
CA ALA A 296 -16.95 -40.23 -3.88
C ALA A 296 -16.05 -39.22 -3.15
N ASN A 297 -16.59 -38.41 -2.22
CA ASN A 297 -15.83 -37.35 -1.53
C ASN A 297 -15.34 -37.75 -0.14
N SER A 298 -15.08 -39.03 0.10
CA SER A 298 -14.59 -39.54 1.38
C SER A 298 -13.10 -39.85 1.36
N PHE A 299 -12.47 -39.80 2.53
CA PHE A 299 -11.13 -40.30 2.76
C PHE A 299 -11.13 -41.21 3.97
N GLU A 300 -10.24 -42.20 3.97
CA GLU A 300 -10.08 -43.15 5.06
C GLU A 300 -8.63 -43.16 5.54
N MET A 301 -8.46 -42.98 6.85
CA MET A 301 -7.20 -43.12 7.55
C MET A 301 -7.17 -44.51 8.20
N MET A 302 -6.18 -45.31 7.88
CA MET A 302 -5.97 -46.66 8.38
C MET A 302 -4.62 -46.76 9.08
N GLU A 303 -4.52 -47.61 10.10
CA GLU A 303 -3.25 -48.05 10.69
C GLU A 303 -2.96 -49.49 10.32
N ASN A 304 -1.68 -49.82 10.11
CA ASN A 304 -1.25 -51.20 10.02
C ASN A 304 -0.93 -51.75 11.41
N VAL A 305 -1.74 -52.72 11.86
CA VAL A 305 -1.53 -53.44 13.13
C VAL A 305 -1.24 -54.90 12.80
N ALA A 306 0.04 -55.28 12.89
CA ALA A 306 0.50 -56.66 12.68
C ALA A 306 0.15 -57.25 11.29
N GLY A 307 0.06 -56.42 10.26
CA GLY A 307 -0.30 -56.83 8.90
C GLY A 307 -1.76 -56.57 8.53
N ASP A 308 -2.61 -56.27 9.53
CA ASP A 308 -4.02 -55.95 9.32
C ASP A 308 -4.24 -54.43 9.29
N LEU A 309 -4.92 -53.95 8.25
CA LEU A 309 -5.33 -52.55 8.14
C LEU A 309 -6.60 -52.31 8.97
N ARG A 310 -6.49 -51.45 9.99
CA ARG A 310 -7.62 -51.03 10.83
C ARG A 310 -8.00 -49.59 10.54
N SER A 311 -9.29 -49.35 10.31
CA SER A 311 -9.81 -48.00 10.10
C SER A 311 -9.69 -47.16 11.39
N LEU A 312 -8.94 -46.06 11.32
CA LEU A 312 -8.77 -45.10 12.40
C LEU A 312 -9.80 -43.97 12.32
N PHE A 313 -10.08 -43.51 11.12
CA PHE A 313 -10.99 -42.39 10.89
C PHE A 313 -11.42 -42.33 9.43
N THR A 314 -12.73 -42.20 9.22
CA THR A 314 -13.29 -41.88 7.91
C THR A 314 -13.84 -40.46 7.96
N GLY A 315 -13.54 -39.68 6.94
CA GLY A 315 -14.03 -38.32 6.79
C GLY A 315 -14.48 -38.04 5.38
N GLU A 316 -14.96 -36.82 5.17
CA GLU A 316 -15.24 -36.29 3.83
C GLU A 316 -14.45 -35.00 3.65
N TYR A 317 -13.95 -34.78 2.44
CA TYR A 317 -13.22 -33.57 2.07
C TYR A 317 -14.14 -32.62 1.29
N ASP A 318 -13.76 -31.34 1.24
CA ASP A 318 -14.61 -30.28 0.68
C ASP A 318 -14.89 -30.51 -0.82
N ASN A 319 -16.14 -30.26 -1.21
CA ASN A 319 -16.57 -30.23 -2.59
C ASN A 319 -16.79 -28.78 -3.05
N ILE A 320 -17.07 -28.56 -4.35
CA ILE A 320 -17.26 -27.21 -4.93
C ILE A 320 -18.36 -26.42 -4.22
N GLN A 321 -19.36 -27.09 -3.68
CA GLN A 321 -20.49 -26.49 -2.96
C GLN A 321 -20.16 -26.20 -1.48
N THR A 322 -19.15 -26.86 -0.90
CA THR A 322 -18.72 -26.66 0.50
C THR A 322 -17.43 -25.86 0.66
N LEU A 323 -16.69 -25.62 -0.42
CA LEU A 323 -15.54 -24.70 -0.49
C LEU A 323 -15.99 -23.27 -0.18
N ARG A 324 -16.01 -22.91 1.11
CA ARG A 324 -16.36 -21.56 1.59
C ARG A 324 -15.14 -20.72 1.98
N SER A 325 -13.97 -21.31 2.20
CA SER A 325 -12.78 -20.58 2.65
C SER A 325 -11.93 -20.10 1.48
N GLU A 326 -11.55 -18.83 1.50
CA GLU A 326 -10.66 -18.24 0.50
C GLU A 326 -9.20 -18.27 0.96
N PRO A 327 -8.23 -18.53 0.06
CA PRO A 327 -6.82 -18.35 0.37
C PRO A 327 -6.54 -16.90 0.77
N ARG A 328 -5.72 -16.71 1.79
CA ARG A 328 -5.23 -15.37 2.18
C ARG A 328 -3.84 -15.08 1.63
N VAL A 329 -3.03 -16.10 1.33
CA VAL A 329 -1.68 -15.88 0.76
C VAL A 329 -1.74 -15.04 -0.50
N ARG A 330 -0.81 -14.09 -0.59
CA ARG A 330 -0.64 -13.20 -1.73
C ARG A 330 -0.53 -13.97 -3.05
N THR A 331 -1.19 -13.46 -4.08
CA THR A 331 -1.20 -14.02 -5.43
C THR A 331 -0.24 -13.24 -6.32
N LYS A 332 0.02 -13.70 -7.55
CA LYS A 332 0.80 -12.90 -8.50
C LYS A 332 0.00 -11.69 -8.98
N LEU A 333 0.67 -10.62 -9.41
CA LEU A 333 -0.06 -9.56 -10.11
C LEU A 333 -0.71 -10.15 -11.37
N TYR A 334 -1.88 -9.63 -11.71
CA TYR A 334 -2.68 -10.09 -12.85
C TYR A 334 -3.19 -11.55 -12.73
N GLU A 335 -3.07 -12.19 -11.57
CA GLU A 335 -3.81 -13.42 -11.28
C GLU A 335 -5.19 -13.05 -10.75
N SER A 336 -6.25 -13.37 -11.51
CA SER A 336 -7.62 -13.04 -11.13
C SER A 336 -8.13 -13.95 -10.01
N PRO A 337 -8.65 -13.39 -8.90
CA PRO A 337 -9.27 -14.16 -7.83
C PRO A 337 -10.72 -14.56 -8.18
N PHE A 338 -11.29 -13.97 -9.24
CA PHE A 338 -12.68 -14.19 -9.63
C PHE A 338 -12.89 -15.55 -10.30
N ARG A 339 -14.05 -16.17 -10.04
CA ARG A 339 -14.39 -17.49 -10.59
C ARG A 339 -15.59 -17.38 -11.54
N TYR A 340 -15.38 -17.85 -12.77
CA TYR A 340 -16.42 -17.90 -13.80
C TYR A 340 -17.22 -19.21 -13.80
N PRO A 341 -18.53 -19.17 -14.10
CA PRO A 341 -19.31 -20.36 -14.43
C PRO A 341 -18.70 -21.16 -15.61
N GLN A 342 -18.94 -22.47 -15.63
CA GLN A 342 -18.45 -23.37 -16.68
C GLN A 342 -18.90 -22.91 -18.08
N GLY A 343 -17.98 -22.90 -19.05
CA GLY A 343 -18.23 -22.53 -20.46
C GLY A 343 -17.98 -21.06 -20.82
N CYS A 344 -18.14 -20.12 -19.89
CA CYS A 344 -17.93 -18.68 -20.15
C CYS A 344 -16.50 -18.20 -19.85
N ARG A 345 -15.73 -19.02 -19.12
CA ARG A 345 -14.45 -18.66 -18.48
C ARG A 345 -13.40 -18.06 -19.42
N LYS A 346 -12.91 -18.82 -20.41
CA LYS A 346 -11.78 -18.39 -21.24
C LYS A 346 -12.07 -17.11 -22.03
N ARG A 347 -13.29 -16.95 -22.54
CA ARG A 347 -13.66 -15.79 -23.35
C ARG A 347 -13.79 -14.55 -22.48
N MET A 348 -14.48 -14.64 -21.34
CA MET A 348 -14.67 -13.50 -20.44
C MET A 348 -13.36 -13.06 -19.79
N GLU A 349 -12.53 -14.00 -19.30
CA GLU A 349 -11.21 -13.68 -18.73
C GLU A 349 -10.33 -12.89 -19.72
N ILE A 350 -10.28 -13.31 -21.00
CA ILE A 350 -9.51 -12.60 -22.05
C ILE A 350 -10.09 -11.21 -22.31
N GLN A 351 -11.42 -11.08 -22.33
CA GLN A 351 -12.08 -9.79 -22.56
C GLN A 351 -11.84 -8.82 -21.41
N SER A 352 -12.04 -9.23 -20.16
CA SER A 352 -11.77 -8.42 -18.97
C SER A 352 -10.30 -7.99 -18.91
N LEU A 353 -9.38 -8.92 -19.17
CA LEU A 353 -7.94 -8.64 -19.25
C LEU A 353 -7.62 -7.59 -20.31
N ARG A 354 -8.19 -7.73 -21.52
CA ARG A 354 -7.95 -6.78 -22.60
C ARG A 354 -8.55 -5.42 -22.30
N THR A 355 -9.74 -5.37 -21.70
CA THR A 355 -10.36 -4.11 -21.28
C THR A 355 -9.49 -3.38 -20.26
N GLY A 356 -9.00 -4.08 -19.22
CA GLY A 356 -8.05 -3.51 -18.26
C GLY A 356 -6.74 -3.03 -18.92
N GLN A 357 -6.21 -3.79 -19.88
CA GLN A 357 -5.00 -3.41 -20.64
C GLN A 357 -5.21 -2.14 -21.48
N GLU A 358 -6.34 -2.00 -22.17
CA GLU A 358 -6.64 -0.81 -22.97
C GLU A 358 -6.93 0.42 -22.11
N LEU A 359 -7.62 0.26 -20.97
CA LEU A 359 -7.80 1.32 -19.97
C LEU A 359 -6.45 1.82 -19.46
N LEU A 360 -5.53 0.91 -19.12
CA LEU A 360 -4.19 1.25 -18.67
C LEU A 360 -3.38 1.95 -19.76
N ARG A 361 -3.49 1.49 -21.02
CA ARG A 361 -2.81 2.09 -22.18
C ARG A 361 -3.31 3.52 -22.42
N TRP A 362 -4.63 3.71 -22.38
CA TRP A 362 -5.26 5.02 -22.47
C TRP A 362 -4.77 5.93 -21.35
N PHE A 363 -4.89 5.52 -20.08
CA PHE A 363 -4.48 6.30 -18.92
C PHE A 363 -3.01 6.73 -18.98
N CYS A 364 -2.10 5.80 -19.30
CA CYS A 364 -0.67 6.10 -19.44
C CYS A 364 -0.35 7.07 -20.59
N SER A 365 -1.20 7.12 -21.62
CA SER A 365 -1.02 7.97 -22.79
C SER A 365 -1.48 9.41 -22.60
N LEU A 366 -2.28 9.67 -21.55
CA LEU A 366 -2.86 10.99 -21.31
C LEU A 366 -1.76 12.04 -21.08
N PRO A 367 -1.81 13.18 -21.80
CA PRO A 367 -0.96 14.33 -21.52
C PRO A 367 -1.27 14.92 -20.16
N ILE A 368 -0.25 15.47 -19.50
CA ILE A 368 -0.41 16.14 -18.21
C ILE A 368 -0.06 17.62 -18.30
N LYS A 369 -0.72 18.41 -17.46
CA LYS A 369 -0.45 19.83 -17.25
C LYS A 369 -0.19 20.06 -15.77
N LYS A 370 0.79 20.93 -15.50
CA LYS A 370 1.15 21.33 -14.14
C LYS A 370 0.04 22.18 -13.54
N GLU A 371 -0.39 21.83 -12.33
CA GLU A 371 -1.37 22.61 -11.60
C GLU A 371 -0.66 23.75 -10.84
N SER A 372 -1.10 25.00 -11.05
CA SER A 372 -0.47 26.17 -10.45
C SER A 372 -0.83 26.37 -8.97
N MET A 373 -1.99 25.85 -8.55
CA MET A 373 -2.59 26.05 -7.24
C MET A 373 -3.13 24.71 -6.70
N GLY A 374 -2.60 24.21 -5.58
CA GLY A 374 -3.06 22.94 -4.99
C GLY A 374 -2.18 22.54 -3.82
N SER A 375 -2.76 22.03 -2.73
CA SER A 375 -2.01 21.74 -1.49
C SER A 375 -1.30 20.39 -1.46
N ARG A 376 -1.64 19.51 -2.41
CA ARG A 376 -1.13 18.14 -2.54
C ARG A 376 -0.48 17.93 -3.91
N LEU A 377 0.19 16.79 -4.08
CA LEU A 377 0.87 16.46 -5.33
C LEU A 377 -0.16 15.98 -6.35
N SER A 378 -0.50 16.86 -7.27
CA SER A 378 -1.51 16.64 -8.30
C SER A 378 -1.06 17.18 -9.66
N PHE A 379 -1.65 16.64 -10.71
CA PHE A 379 -1.50 17.10 -12.08
C PHE A 379 -2.87 17.15 -12.75
N LYS A 380 -3.06 18.10 -13.67
CA LYS A 380 -4.20 18.09 -14.58
C LYS A 380 -3.95 17.12 -15.71
N VAL A 381 -4.97 16.36 -16.09
CA VAL A 381 -4.92 15.37 -17.16
C VAL A 381 -5.79 15.87 -18.31
N LEU A 382 -5.26 15.84 -19.53
CA LEU A 382 -5.97 16.33 -20.72
C LEU A 382 -6.63 15.17 -21.47
N LEU A 383 -7.95 15.17 -21.58
CA LEU A 383 -8.72 14.11 -22.24
C LEU A 383 -8.77 14.31 -23.77
N ALA A 384 -8.65 15.55 -24.23
CA ALA A 384 -8.42 15.91 -25.63
C ALA A 384 -7.41 17.06 -25.70
N PRO A 385 -6.18 16.84 -26.20
CA PRO A 385 -5.21 17.91 -26.34
C PRO A 385 -5.59 18.85 -27.50
N ASP A 386 -5.70 20.15 -27.23
CA ASP A 386 -5.79 21.17 -28.27
C ASP A 386 -4.46 21.25 -29.05
N ASP A 387 -4.57 21.22 -30.39
CA ASP A 387 -3.55 21.45 -31.43
C ASP A 387 -2.10 20.90 -31.19
N PRO A 388 -1.55 20.00 -32.05
CA PRO A 388 -0.19 19.43 -31.90
C PRO A 388 0.98 20.44 -31.92
N GLY A 389 0.71 21.74 -32.11
CA GLY A 389 1.68 22.82 -32.18
C GLY A 389 2.17 23.35 -30.83
N ASP A 390 1.41 23.18 -29.75
CA ASP A 390 1.70 23.79 -28.44
C ASP A 390 1.93 22.70 -27.38
N ARG A 391 2.96 21.87 -27.58
CA ARG A 391 3.23 20.67 -26.78
C ARG A 391 3.37 20.97 -25.27
N PRO A 392 2.48 20.50 -24.36
CA PRO A 392 2.90 20.12 -23.03
C PRO A 392 3.62 18.75 -23.17
N ILE A 393 4.89 18.59 -22.81
CA ILE A 393 5.44 18.61 -21.45
C ILE A 393 4.86 17.43 -20.65
N GLU A 394 5.36 16.22 -20.95
CA GLU A 394 5.21 14.96 -20.16
C GLU A 394 3.79 14.32 -20.22
N ARG A 395 3.75 12.97 -20.14
CA ARG A 395 2.53 12.15 -20.07
C ARG A 395 2.41 11.54 -18.67
N VAL A 396 1.24 10.97 -18.34
CA VAL A 396 1.08 10.17 -17.11
C VAL A 396 2.18 9.11 -17.00
N ALA A 397 2.51 8.41 -18.10
CA ALA A 397 3.59 7.43 -18.14
C ALA A 397 4.98 7.96 -17.71
N ASP A 398 5.28 9.25 -17.92
CA ASP A 398 6.56 9.85 -17.53
C ASP A 398 6.66 10.07 -16.00
N LEU A 399 5.52 10.20 -15.32
CA LEU A 399 5.46 10.31 -13.85
C LEU A 399 5.63 8.96 -13.16
N LEU A 400 5.23 7.86 -13.79
CA LEU A 400 5.25 6.51 -13.21
C LEU A 400 6.69 5.99 -13.05
N GLY A 401 6.91 5.15 -12.04
CA GLY A 401 8.22 4.58 -11.73
C GLY A 401 8.79 3.69 -12.83
N ARG A 402 7.92 2.90 -13.47
CA ARG A 402 8.27 1.99 -14.57
C ARG A 402 7.07 1.73 -15.49
N THR A 403 7.33 1.14 -16.65
CA THR A 403 6.28 0.68 -17.56
C THR A 403 5.64 -0.62 -17.03
N PRO A 404 4.30 -0.71 -16.92
CA PRO A 404 3.62 -1.92 -16.48
C PRO A 404 3.82 -3.11 -17.42
N GLN A 405 4.03 -4.30 -16.88
CA GLN A 405 4.19 -5.56 -17.61
C GLN A 405 2.92 -5.93 -18.39
N LEU A 406 1.74 -5.54 -17.88
CA LEU A 406 0.48 -5.74 -18.61
C LEU A 406 0.48 -5.09 -19.99
N LEU A 407 1.21 -3.98 -20.20
CA LEU A 407 1.31 -3.33 -21.51
C LEU A 407 2.31 -4.00 -22.45
N VAL A 408 3.27 -4.74 -21.90
CA VAL A 408 4.32 -5.47 -22.65
C VAL A 408 3.83 -6.85 -23.07
N ASN A 409 3.07 -7.52 -22.21
CA ASN A 409 2.53 -8.85 -22.47
C ASN A 409 1.47 -8.80 -23.58
N THR A 410 1.67 -9.62 -24.63
CA THR A 410 0.69 -9.80 -25.69
C THR A 410 -0.44 -10.71 -25.23
N CYS A 411 -1.61 -10.13 -24.99
CA CYS A 411 -2.87 -10.87 -24.87
C CYS A 411 -3.40 -11.21 -26.28
N GLY A 412 -4.14 -12.30 -26.42
CA GLY A 412 -4.69 -12.74 -27.70
C GLY A 412 -5.47 -11.64 -28.45
N GLU A 413 -5.44 -11.67 -29.78
CA GLU A 413 -6.09 -10.65 -30.60
C GLU A 413 -7.62 -10.79 -30.59
N LEU A 414 -8.33 -9.72 -30.24
CA LEU A 414 -9.80 -9.64 -30.37
C LEU A 414 -10.25 -9.07 -31.72
N GLY A 415 -9.32 -8.67 -32.59
CA GLY A 415 -9.60 -8.25 -33.98
C GLY A 415 -10.47 -7.01 -34.14
N ARG A 416 -10.64 -6.19 -33.09
CA ARG A 416 -11.49 -4.98 -33.11
C ARG A 416 -10.76 -3.75 -32.56
N ASN A 417 -11.13 -2.57 -33.06
CA ASN A 417 -10.72 -1.29 -32.48
C ASN A 417 -11.54 -1.02 -31.22
N PHE A 418 -10.90 -0.54 -30.15
CA PHE A 418 -11.57 -0.21 -28.89
C PHE A 418 -11.72 1.30 -28.77
N VAL A 419 -12.94 1.77 -28.45
CA VAL A 419 -13.16 3.14 -27.99
C VAL A 419 -13.11 3.13 -26.47
N VAL A 420 -12.01 3.61 -25.91
CA VAL A 420 -11.78 3.54 -24.46
C VAL A 420 -12.60 4.59 -23.71
N PHE A 421 -12.50 5.85 -24.14
CA PHE A 421 -13.18 6.99 -23.55
C PHE A 421 -13.96 7.75 -24.62
N SER A 422 -15.17 8.19 -24.27
CA SER A 422 -15.96 9.11 -25.09
C SER A 422 -16.76 10.04 -24.18
N PRO A 423 -16.63 11.37 -24.31
CA PRO A 423 -17.54 12.26 -23.61
C PRO A 423 -18.97 12.01 -24.11
N PRO A 424 -19.98 12.04 -23.23
CA PRO A 424 -21.36 11.83 -23.62
C PRO A 424 -21.78 12.95 -24.57
N ARG A 425 -22.10 12.61 -25.82
CA ARG A 425 -22.72 13.56 -26.75
C ARG A 425 -24.12 13.92 -26.23
N GLU A 426 -24.50 15.18 -26.29
CA GLU A 426 -25.90 15.60 -26.19
C GLU A 426 -26.67 14.93 -27.34
N SER A 427 -27.39 13.85 -27.04
CA SER A 427 -28.35 13.23 -27.95
C SER A 427 -29.54 12.75 -27.12
N PRO A 428 -30.76 13.17 -27.44
CA PRO A 428 -31.96 12.77 -26.72
C PRO A 428 -32.34 11.37 -27.18
N SER A 429 -32.00 10.34 -26.40
CA SER A 429 -32.61 9.01 -26.58
C SER A 429 -33.64 8.77 -25.47
N PRO A 430 -34.77 8.09 -25.74
CA PRO A 430 -35.83 7.86 -24.75
C PRO A 430 -35.37 7.07 -23.51
N GLU A 431 -34.30 6.27 -23.66
CA GLU A 431 -33.67 5.53 -22.56
C GLU A 431 -32.92 6.47 -21.58
N ARG A 432 -32.54 7.69 -22.02
CA ARG A 432 -31.94 8.73 -21.15
C ARG A 432 -32.96 9.44 -20.28
N GLU A 433 -34.20 9.61 -20.74
CA GLU A 433 -35.26 10.23 -19.92
C GLU A 433 -35.60 9.31 -18.73
N ALA A 434 -35.68 7.99 -18.95
CA ALA A 434 -35.92 7.04 -17.87
C ALA A 434 -34.81 6.98 -16.80
N PHE A 435 -33.54 7.27 -17.16
CA PHE A 435 -32.42 7.33 -16.21
C PHE A 435 -32.23 8.74 -15.58
N SER A 436 -32.54 9.81 -16.31
CA SER A 436 -32.61 11.17 -15.76
C SER A 436 -33.70 11.26 -14.69
N ASP A 437 -34.88 10.69 -14.98
CA ASP A 437 -36.00 10.65 -14.05
C ASP A 437 -35.67 9.87 -12.76
N ILE A 438 -34.72 8.90 -12.80
CA ILE A 438 -34.25 8.20 -11.59
C ILE A 438 -33.33 9.10 -10.75
N MET A 439 -32.45 9.89 -11.38
CA MET A 439 -31.57 10.84 -10.66
C MET A 439 -32.33 12.09 -10.16
N ASP A 440 -33.38 12.49 -10.87
CA ASP A 440 -34.22 13.64 -10.52
C ASP A 440 -35.25 13.30 -9.43
N MET A 441 -35.62 12.03 -9.25
CA MET A 441 -36.58 11.59 -8.22
C MET A 441 -35.96 11.41 -6.82
N ASP A 442 -34.63 11.30 -6.70
CA ASP A 442 -33.91 11.22 -5.41
C ASP A 442 -33.16 12.51 -5.01
N GLY A 443 -33.46 13.65 -5.67
CA GLY A 443 -32.93 14.96 -5.26
C GLY A 443 -31.46 15.21 -5.63
N VAL A 444 -30.93 14.52 -6.64
CA VAL A 444 -29.52 14.59 -7.09
C VAL A 444 -29.32 15.61 -8.24
N SER A 445 -30.22 16.59 -8.38
CA SER A 445 -30.17 17.56 -9.50
C SER A 445 -29.09 18.65 -9.37
N GLU A 446 -28.28 18.69 -8.31
CA GLU A 446 -27.14 19.61 -8.21
C GLU A 446 -25.97 18.91 -7.51
N LEU A 447 -25.24 18.04 -8.22
CA LEU A 447 -23.96 17.48 -7.73
C LEU A 447 -22.98 18.64 -7.53
N SER A 448 -22.87 19.11 -6.31
CA SER A 448 -21.83 20.04 -5.89
C SER A 448 -20.48 19.32 -5.84
N ARG A 449 -19.37 20.03 -6.08
CA ARG A 449 -17.99 19.49 -6.26
C ARG A 449 -17.49 18.58 -5.13
N GLY A 450 -18.17 18.54 -3.98
CA GLY A 450 -17.88 17.63 -2.85
C GLY A 450 -18.72 16.35 -2.80
N GLN A 451 -19.69 16.13 -3.69
CA GLN A 451 -20.60 14.96 -3.62
C GLN A 451 -20.13 13.74 -4.41
N ILE A 452 -19.21 13.86 -5.39
CA ILE A 452 -18.62 12.69 -6.07
C ILE A 452 -17.74 11.89 -5.09
N GLU A 453 -17.01 12.57 -4.20
CA GLU A 453 -16.28 11.93 -3.08
C GLU A 453 -17.23 11.19 -2.09
N HIS A 454 -18.54 11.45 -2.16
CA HIS A 454 -19.59 10.88 -1.31
C HIS A 454 -20.62 10.03 -2.07
N THR A 455 -20.40 9.74 -3.37
CA THR A 455 -21.26 8.81 -4.11
C THR A 455 -21.15 7.41 -3.52
N ASP A 456 -22.28 6.77 -3.31
CA ASP A 456 -22.32 5.40 -2.81
C ASP A 456 -21.54 4.48 -3.76
N PHE A 457 -20.87 3.47 -3.21
CA PHE A 457 -20.05 2.52 -3.97
C PHE A 457 -20.83 1.90 -5.16
N GLU A 458 -22.16 1.80 -5.04
CA GLU A 458 -23.05 1.25 -6.07
C GLU A 458 -23.27 2.19 -7.28
N GLU A 459 -23.06 3.51 -7.13
CA GLU A 459 -23.28 4.50 -8.19
C GLU A 459 -22.03 4.72 -9.07
N LYS A 460 -20.83 4.53 -8.52
CA LYS A 460 -19.55 4.75 -9.23
C LYS A 460 -19.43 3.96 -10.54
N PRO A 461 -19.80 2.66 -10.59
CA PRO A 461 -19.76 1.92 -11.85
C PRO A 461 -20.68 2.51 -12.92
N LEU A 462 -21.85 3.06 -12.55
CA LEU A 462 -22.81 3.63 -13.51
C LEU A 462 -22.24 4.87 -14.20
N ILE A 463 -21.55 5.73 -13.44
CA ILE A 463 -20.83 6.89 -13.99
C ILE A 463 -19.76 6.40 -14.97
N LEU A 464 -18.94 5.44 -14.58
CA LEU A 464 -17.86 4.94 -15.46
C LEU A 464 -18.39 4.32 -16.75
N LEU A 465 -19.47 3.54 -16.71
CA LEU A 465 -20.09 2.97 -17.91
C LEU A 465 -20.52 4.04 -18.93
N ARG A 466 -20.95 5.23 -18.46
CA ARG A 466 -21.36 6.35 -19.32
C ARG A 466 -20.19 6.97 -20.10
N TYR A 467 -19.00 7.04 -19.50
CA TYR A 467 -17.84 7.71 -20.09
C TYR A 467 -16.84 6.75 -20.74
N PHE A 468 -16.88 5.46 -20.40
CA PHE A 468 -15.99 4.43 -20.90
C PHE A 468 -16.75 3.36 -21.70
N PRO A 469 -16.99 3.55 -23.02
CA PRO A 469 -17.70 2.59 -23.86
C PRO A 469 -17.11 1.17 -23.82
N ILE A 470 -15.80 1.04 -23.64
CA ILE A 470 -15.14 -0.26 -23.51
C ILE A 470 -15.64 -1.08 -22.29
N LEU A 471 -16.03 -0.40 -21.21
CA LEU A 471 -16.62 -1.04 -20.03
C LEU A 471 -18.08 -1.42 -20.30
N GLN A 472 -18.83 -0.54 -20.96
CA GLN A 472 -20.20 -0.84 -21.39
C GLN A 472 -20.23 -2.08 -22.29
N ASP A 473 -19.40 -2.11 -23.34
CA ASP A 473 -19.25 -3.25 -24.26
C ASP A 473 -18.92 -4.56 -23.55
N LEU A 474 -18.04 -4.50 -22.54
CA LEU A 474 -17.68 -5.67 -21.73
C LEU A 474 -18.88 -6.16 -20.93
N THR A 475 -19.58 -5.26 -20.24
CA THR A 475 -20.74 -5.63 -19.42
C THR A 475 -21.93 -6.12 -20.24
N ASP A 476 -22.14 -5.60 -21.46
CA ASP A 476 -23.20 -6.06 -22.35
C ASP A 476 -22.90 -7.45 -22.90
N GLN A 477 -21.65 -7.73 -23.25
CA GLN A 477 -21.23 -9.08 -23.66
C GLN A 477 -21.34 -10.09 -22.52
N ALA A 478 -20.99 -9.68 -21.29
CA ALA A 478 -21.18 -10.49 -20.10
C ALA A 478 -22.67 -10.72 -19.80
N LYS A 479 -23.54 -9.73 -20.02
CA LYS A 479 -24.99 -9.84 -19.85
C LYS A 479 -25.58 -10.95 -20.72
N LEU A 480 -25.21 -10.99 -22.00
CA LEU A 480 -25.67 -12.02 -22.95
C LEU A 480 -25.31 -13.45 -22.50
N SER A 481 -24.25 -13.58 -21.71
CA SER A 481 -23.76 -14.87 -21.19
C SER A 481 -24.23 -15.16 -19.76
N CYS A 482 -24.92 -14.21 -19.12
CA CYS A 482 -25.37 -14.30 -17.74
C CYS A 482 -26.79 -14.87 -17.64
N LYS A 483 -27.06 -15.64 -16.58
CA LYS A 483 -28.38 -16.25 -16.32
C LYS A 483 -29.01 -15.78 -15.01
N CYS A 484 -28.46 -14.76 -14.35
CA CYS A 484 -29.00 -14.26 -13.08
C CYS A 484 -30.29 -13.47 -13.30
N GLY A 485 -31.12 -13.38 -12.26
CA GLY A 485 -32.40 -12.65 -12.30
C GLY A 485 -32.25 -11.15 -12.62
N ASN A 486 -31.13 -10.53 -12.23
CA ASN A 486 -30.85 -9.11 -12.50
C ASN A 486 -30.50 -8.87 -13.97
N CYS A 487 -29.85 -9.81 -14.66
CA CYS A 487 -29.54 -9.68 -16.09
C CYS A 487 -30.73 -10.03 -17.00
N ALA A 488 -31.66 -10.84 -16.49
CA ALA A 488 -32.89 -11.21 -17.21
C ALA A 488 -33.92 -10.08 -17.24
N LYS A 489 -33.82 -9.14 -16.28
CA LYS A 489 -34.60 -7.90 -16.29
C LYS A 489 -33.81 -6.83 -17.06
N ASP A 490 -34.41 -6.21 -18.07
CA ASP A 490 -33.87 -4.99 -18.69
C ASP A 490 -34.14 -3.75 -17.81
N ASP A 491 -33.82 -3.86 -16.52
CA ASP A 491 -34.07 -2.80 -15.55
C ASP A 491 -32.92 -1.79 -15.55
N PRO A 492 -33.21 -0.48 -15.71
CA PRO A 492 -32.23 0.59 -15.56
C PRO A 492 -31.71 0.75 -14.12
N THR A 493 -32.49 0.42 -13.08
CA THR A 493 -32.12 0.56 -11.65
C THR A 493 -31.24 -0.60 -11.14
N PHE A 494 -30.32 -1.05 -11.98
CA PHE A 494 -29.55 -2.27 -11.77
C PHE A 494 -28.67 -2.24 -10.52
N THR A 495 -28.79 -3.26 -9.66
CA THR A 495 -27.90 -3.51 -8.52
C THR A 495 -26.78 -4.48 -8.89
N TRP A 496 -25.56 -4.10 -8.55
CA TRP A 496 -24.34 -4.86 -8.79
C TRP A 496 -24.21 -6.03 -7.79
N ASP A 497 -24.59 -7.23 -8.21
CA ASP A 497 -24.51 -8.46 -7.40
C ASP A 497 -23.20 -9.21 -7.67
N GLU A 498 -22.50 -9.64 -6.60
CA GLU A 498 -21.28 -10.45 -6.65
C GLU A 498 -21.45 -11.78 -7.42
N HIS A 499 -22.68 -12.30 -7.50
CA HIS A 499 -23.01 -13.52 -8.24
C HIS A 499 -23.34 -13.27 -9.72
N CYS A 500 -23.28 -12.01 -10.18
CA CYS A 500 -23.58 -11.61 -11.54
C CYS A 500 -22.32 -11.59 -12.41
N LEU A 501 -22.40 -12.22 -13.59
CA LEU A 501 -21.28 -12.27 -14.55
C LEU A 501 -20.85 -10.88 -15.04
N ARG A 502 -21.78 -9.92 -15.16
CA ARG A 502 -21.48 -8.53 -15.54
C ARG A 502 -20.62 -7.86 -14.48
N TYR A 503 -20.98 -8.01 -13.21
CA TYR A 503 -20.23 -7.50 -12.08
C TYR A 503 -18.84 -8.14 -12.03
N THR A 504 -18.77 -9.47 -12.11
CA THR A 504 -17.49 -10.20 -12.11
C THR A 504 -16.54 -9.70 -13.21
N ALA A 505 -17.04 -9.55 -14.44
CA ALA A 505 -16.22 -9.07 -15.57
C ALA A 505 -15.76 -7.61 -15.39
N PHE A 506 -16.65 -6.74 -14.90
CA PHE A 506 -16.33 -5.34 -14.61
C PHE A 506 -15.25 -5.24 -13.51
N MET A 507 -15.45 -5.93 -12.38
CA MET A 507 -14.50 -5.92 -11.26
C MET A 507 -13.17 -6.56 -11.63
N GLU A 508 -13.17 -7.60 -12.44
CA GLU A 508 -11.93 -8.19 -12.96
C GLU A 508 -11.16 -7.21 -13.86
N ALA A 509 -11.84 -6.45 -14.72
CA ALA A 509 -11.19 -5.40 -15.53
C ALA A 509 -10.61 -4.28 -14.66
N MET A 510 -11.33 -3.85 -13.62
CA MET A 510 -10.85 -2.87 -12.64
C MET A 510 -9.62 -3.39 -11.88
N LEU A 511 -9.62 -4.66 -11.48
CA LEU A 511 -8.48 -5.30 -10.83
C LEU A 511 -7.24 -5.33 -11.74
N TYR A 512 -7.39 -5.67 -13.02
CA TYR A 512 -6.27 -5.64 -13.96
C TYR A 512 -5.70 -4.22 -14.15
N PHE A 513 -6.56 -3.21 -14.21
CA PHE A 513 -6.15 -1.81 -14.25
C PHE A 513 -5.40 -1.41 -12.96
N ALA A 514 -5.94 -1.75 -11.78
CA ALA A 514 -5.31 -1.48 -10.49
C ALA A 514 -3.96 -2.16 -10.32
N HIS A 515 -3.84 -3.45 -10.69
CA HIS A 515 -2.58 -4.18 -10.75
C HIS A 515 -1.59 -3.51 -11.72
N GLY A 516 -2.08 -3.01 -12.86
CA GLY A 516 -1.31 -2.22 -13.82
C GLY A 516 -0.68 -0.98 -13.20
N VAL A 517 -1.47 -0.22 -12.44
CA VAL A 517 -1.04 0.98 -11.73
C VAL A 517 -0.05 0.64 -10.61
N ALA A 518 -0.32 -0.41 -9.82
CA ALA A 518 0.56 -0.88 -8.74
C ALA A 518 1.94 -1.30 -9.28
N ASP A 519 1.97 -2.06 -10.38
CA ASP A 519 3.19 -2.42 -11.10
C ASP A 519 3.96 -1.15 -11.55
N ALA A 520 3.27 -0.19 -12.17
CA ALA A 520 3.87 1.07 -12.62
C ALA A 520 4.52 1.88 -11.49
N PHE A 521 3.93 1.83 -10.30
CA PHE A 521 4.43 2.48 -9.08
C PHE A 521 5.67 1.80 -8.49
N GLY A 522 6.00 0.58 -8.94
CA GLY A 522 7.16 -0.18 -8.47
C GLY A 522 6.84 -1.30 -7.49
N ALA A 523 5.57 -1.67 -7.32
CA ALA A 523 5.22 -2.85 -6.51
C ALA A 523 5.82 -4.14 -7.12
N PRO A 524 6.37 -5.07 -6.32
CA PRO A 524 6.73 -6.42 -6.78
C PRO A 524 5.56 -7.16 -7.48
N ASP A 525 5.86 -8.21 -8.25
CA ASP A 525 4.87 -9.07 -8.92
C ASP A 525 4.10 -9.97 -7.92
N ILE A 526 3.46 -9.33 -6.95
CA ILE A 526 2.72 -9.93 -5.84
C ILE A 526 1.56 -8.99 -5.48
N SER A 527 0.35 -9.53 -5.35
CA SER A 527 -0.88 -8.84 -4.94
C SER A 527 -1.32 -9.25 -3.54
N GLY A 528 -1.69 -8.28 -2.72
CA GLY A 528 -2.38 -8.47 -1.45
C GLY A 528 -3.91 -8.56 -1.57
N CYS A 529 -4.47 -8.38 -2.78
CA CYS A 529 -5.91 -8.53 -3.01
C CYS A 529 -6.33 -10.00 -2.95
N SER A 530 -7.32 -10.29 -2.10
CA SER A 530 -8.10 -11.52 -2.10
C SER A 530 -9.42 -11.33 -2.88
N ALA A 531 -10.16 -12.40 -3.19
CA ALA A 531 -11.45 -12.26 -3.85
C ALA A 531 -12.42 -11.40 -3.02
N ALA A 532 -12.46 -11.62 -1.70
CA ALA A 532 -13.22 -10.80 -0.75
C ALA A 532 -12.85 -9.30 -0.70
N THR A 533 -11.68 -8.90 -1.23
CA THR A 533 -11.23 -7.49 -1.25
C THR A 533 -11.10 -6.92 -2.65
N ALA A 534 -11.24 -7.75 -3.69
CA ALA A 534 -11.16 -7.33 -5.09
C ALA A 534 -12.31 -6.41 -5.53
N GLY A 535 -13.38 -6.35 -4.72
CA GLY A 535 -14.49 -5.40 -4.86
C GLY A 535 -14.08 -3.93 -4.76
N ASP A 536 -13.11 -3.61 -3.89
CA ASP A 536 -12.69 -2.22 -3.62
C ASP A 536 -11.21 -2.07 -4.01
N SER A 537 -10.91 -2.20 -5.31
CA SER A 537 -9.52 -2.14 -5.79
C SER A 537 -8.98 -0.71 -5.93
N GLY A 538 -9.75 0.33 -5.62
CA GLY A 538 -9.40 1.75 -5.82
C GLY A 538 -9.32 2.22 -7.28
N ALA A 539 -9.35 1.30 -8.26
CA ALA A 539 -9.27 1.61 -9.68
C ALA A 539 -10.33 2.61 -10.16
N MET A 540 -11.56 2.49 -9.63
CA MET A 540 -12.68 3.36 -10.01
C MET A 540 -12.39 4.82 -9.65
N GLU A 541 -11.83 5.08 -8.46
CA GLU A 541 -11.46 6.44 -8.02
C GLU A 541 -10.46 7.09 -8.96
N ILE A 542 -9.45 6.35 -9.43
CA ILE A 542 -8.46 6.89 -10.38
C ILE A 542 -9.13 7.29 -11.70
N LEU A 543 -10.05 6.46 -12.20
CA LEU A 543 -10.74 6.75 -13.46
C LEU A 543 -11.72 7.92 -13.30
N LEU A 544 -12.42 8.01 -12.16
CA LEU A 544 -13.30 9.14 -11.82
C LEU A 544 -12.51 10.44 -11.69
N ASP A 545 -11.41 10.45 -10.93
CA ASP A 545 -10.48 11.58 -10.82
C ASP A 545 -10.03 12.06 -12.21
N ALA A 546 -9.69 11.13 -13.10
CA ALA A 546 -9.21 11.43 -14.45
C ALA A 546 -10.26 12.08 -15.35
N ILE A 547 -11.56 11.95 -15.03
CA ILE A 547 -12.67 12.54 -15.80
C ILE A 547 -13.47 13.57 -15.00
N ASP A 548 -13.04 13.92 -13.79
CA ASP A 548 -13.81 14.66 -12.80
C ASP A 548 -14.39 15.97 -13.36
N ASP A 549 -13.55 16.85 -13.92
CA ASP A 549 -14.04 18.13 -14.44
C ASP A 549 -14.96 17.93 -15.68
N CYS A 550 -14.75 16.88 -16.48
CA CYS A 550 -15.61 16.50 -17.61
C CYS A 550 -16.99 15.97 -17.17
N VAL A 551 -17.08 15.39 -15.97
CA VAL A 551 -18.36 14.91 -15.42
C VAL A 551 -19.25 16.10 -15.05
N PHE A 552 -18.67 17.15 -14.47
CA PHE A 552 -19.39 18.36 -14.10
C PHE A 552 -19.67 19.29 -15.28
N ASP A 553 -18.71 19.42 -16.19
CA ASP A 553 -18.83 20.23 -17.41
C ASP A 553 -18.35 19.41 -18.61
N PRO A 554 -19.26 18.83 -19.41
CA PRO A 554 -18.90 18.03 -20.59
C PRO A 554 -18.09 18.79 -21.66
N SER A 555 -18.05 20.13 -21.59
CA SER A 555 -17.20 20.95 -22.46
C SER A 555 -15.76 21.07 -21.96
N ASN A 556 -15.53 20.78 -20.68
CA ASN A 556 -14.21 20.79 -20.05
C ASN A 556 -13.56 19.41 -20.11
N LEU A 557 -12.73 19.18 -21.12
CA LEU A 557 -12.03 17.90 -21.34
C LEU A 557 -10.74 17.79 -20.52
N GLU A 558 -10.79 18.21 -19.26
CA GLU A 558 -9.72 18.08 -18.27
C GLU A 558 -10.17 17.17 -17.11
N GLY A 559 -9.20 16.68 -16.34
CA GLY A 559 -9.42 15.93 -15.10
C GLY A 559 -8.19 15.99 -14.21
N ASN A 560 -8.15 15.16 -13.17
CA ASN A 560 -7.14 15.20 -12.12
C ASN A 560 -6.35 13.89 -12.03
N LEU A 561 -5.08 13.99 -11.66
CA LEU A 561 -4.24 12.87 -11.24
C LEU A 561 -3.68 13.20 -9.86
N GLN A 562 -4.22 12.55 -8.83
CA GLN A 562 -3.87 12.82 -7.44
C GLN A 562 -2.94 11.75 -6.86
N TRP A 563 -1.86 12.18 -6.20
CA TRP A 563 -0.93 11.26 -5.51
C TRP A 563 -1.65 10.37 -4.49
N HIS A 564 -2.60 10.93 -3.73
CA HIS A 564 -3.28 10.22 -2.65
C HIS A 564 -4.18 9.09 -3.17
N THR A 565 -5.01 9.36 -4.18
CA THR A 565 -5.89 8.36 -4.80
C THR A 565 -5.10 7.19 -5.36
N VAL A 566 -4.02 7.50 -6.08
CA VAL A 566 -3.18 6.46 -6.67
C VAL A 566 -2.39 5.69 -5.60
N LEU A 567 -1.86 6.36 -4.59
CA LEU A 567 -1.20 5.70 -3.46
C LEU A 567 -2.17 4.79 -2.70
N SER A 568 -3.41 5.22 -2.47
CA SER A 568 -4.45 4.41 -1.82
C SER A 568 -4.72 3.14 -2.60
N THR A 569 -4.94 3.26 -3.92
CA THR A 569 -5.10 2.12 -4.84
C THR A 569 -3.91 1.17 -4.75
N VAL A 570 -2.68 1.69 -4.82
CA VAL A 570 -1.48 0.84 -4.78
C VAL A 570 -1.34 0.15 -3.42
N CYS A 571 -1.61 0.83 -2.31
CA CYS A 571 -1.56 0.24 -0.98
C CYS A 571 -2.60 -0.87 -0.80
N GLN A 572 -3.82 -0.68 -1.28
CA GLN A 572 -4.86 -1.72 -1.23
C GLN A 572 -4.45 -2.97 -2.03
N ASN A 573 -3.97 -2.78 -3.26
CA ASN A 573 -3.61 -3.89 -4.14
C ASN A 573 -2.31 -4.57 -3.76
N PHE A 574 -1.31 -3.80 -3.34
CA PHE A 574 -0.04 -4.36 -2.92
C PHE A 574 -0.15 -4.85 -1.48
N LEU A 575 -0.31 -3.96 -0.50
CA LEU A 575 -0.23 -4.30 0.94
C LEU A 575 -1.41 -5.15 1.44
N GLY A 576 -2.57 -5.11 0.76
CA GLY A 576 -3.80 -5.76 1.22
C GLY A 576 -4.46 -5.03 2.40
N CYS A 577 -4.17 -3.73 2.57
CA CYS A 577 -4.78 -2.92 3.62
C CYS A 577 -6.09 -2.26 3.13
N PRO A 578 -6.97 -1.79 4.05
CA PRO A 578 -8.11 -0.96 3.67
C PRO A 578 -7.72 0.35 2.94
N PRO A 579 -8.66 1.00 2.22
CA PRO A 579 -8.48 2.34 1.68
C PRO A 579 -7.94 3.33 2.72
N LEU A 580 -7.12 4.28 2.28
CA LEU A 580 -6.46 5.23 3.19
C LEU A 580 -7.45 6.06 4.00
N ASP A 581 -8.58 6.45 3.44
CA ASP A 581 -9.59 7.25 4.15
C ASP A 581 -10.15 6.53 5.38
N LYS A 582 -10.34 5.20 5.27
CA LYS A 582 -10.75 4.32 6.39
C LYS A 582 -9.62 4.16 7.41
N LEU A 583 -8.36 4.28 7.00
CA LEU A 583 -7.20 4.16 7.89
C LEU A 583 -6.84 5.45 8.60
N THR A 584 -7.18 6.61 8.04
CA THR A 584 -6.86 7.92 8.66
C THR A 584 -7.92 8.42 9.62
N ASP A 585 -9.01 7.66 9.83
CA ASP A 585 -10.20 8.09 10.57
C ASP A 585 -10.57 9.54 10.21
N ALA A 586 -10.62 9.83 8.90
CA ALA A 586 -10.99 11.14 8.37
C ALA A 586 -12.51 11.37 8.57
N THR A 587 -12.96 11.27 9.83
CA THR A 587 -14.19 11.90 10.26
C THR A 587 -13.95 13.40 10.16
N TYR A 588 -14.78 14.04 9.35
CA TYR A 588 -14.84 15.47 9.05
C TYR A 588 -14.90 16.40 10.29
N ASN A 589 -14.90 15.84 11.50
CA ASN A 589 -14.90 16.54 12.79
C ASN A 589 -13.53 17.05 13.24
N ASP A 590 -12.44 16.70 12.54
CA ASP A 590 -11.10 17.24 12.81
C ASP A 590 -10.87 18.61 12.13
N SER A 591 -11.88 19.21 11.46
CA SER A 591 -11.85 20.65 11.20
C SER A 591 -12.15 21.38 12.52
N PRO A 592 -11.20 22.11 13.14
CA PRO A 592 -11.53 22.94 14.28
C PRO A 592 -12.48 24.02 13.79
N THR A 593 -13.74 23.91 14.19
CA THR A 593 -14.68 25.02 14.14
C THR A 593 -14.14 26.17 15.00
N ASP A 594 -14.27 27.39 14.49
CA ASP A 594 -14.22 28.67 15.21
C ASP A 594 -12.88 29.35 15.57
N ILE A 595 -11.78 29.09 14.86
CA ILE A 595 -10.60 29.98 14.92
C ILE A 595 -10.13 30.36 13.51
N PRO A 596 -10.01 31.65 13.15
CA PRO A 596 -9.40 32.08 11.89
C PRO A 596 -7.90 31.78 11.96
N HIS A 597 -7.52 30.58 11.55
CA HIS A 597 -6.15 30.11 11.54
C HIS A 597 -5.36 30.70 10.35
N PRO A 598 -4.05 30.96 10.50
CA PRO A 598 -3.22 31.45 9.41
C PRO A 598 -3.16 30.42 8.26
N PHE A 599 -3.23 30.93 7.03
CA PHE A 599 -3.35 30.22 5.74
C PHE A 599 -2.43 28.99 5.56
N MET A 600 -1.30 28.89 6.27
CA MET A 600 -0.40 27.73 6.23
C MET A 600 -1.00 26.45 6.85
N GLN A 601 -2.09 26.56 7.63
CA GLN A 601 -2.87 25.40 8.12
C GLN A 601 -3.96 24.93 7.14
N HIS A 602 -4.15 25.60 5.99
CA HIS A 602 -5.08 25.17 4.93
C HIS A 602 -4.41 24.37 3.80
N LEU A 603 -3.09 24.15 3.88
CA LEU A 603 -2.43 23.19 3.00
C LEU A 603 -2.65 21.79 3.60
N GLY A 604 -3.23 20.84 2.88
CA GLY A 604 -3.39 19.48 3.40
C GLY A 604 -2.04 18.80 3.68
N THR A 605 -1.98 17.95 4.71
CA THR A 605 -0.82 17.08 4.92
C THR A 605 -0.68 16.10 3.76
N THR A 606 0.55 15.73 3.40
CA THR A 606 0.81 14.75 2.33
C THR A 606 1.17 13.41 2.95
N ILE A 607 0.45 12.34 2.58
CA ILE A 607 0.81 10.97 2.96
C ILE A 607 2.07 10.55 2.19
N ILE A 608 3.08 10.13 2.93
CA ILE A 608 4.40 9.80 2.40
C ILE A 608 4.78 8.34 2.60
N ALA A 609 4.15 7.64 3.54
CA ALA A 609 4.41 6.23 3.77
C ALA A 609 3.21 5.54 4.40
N VAL A 610 3.07 4.25 4.10
CA VAL A 610 2.03 3.39 4.66
C VAL A 610 2.68 2.07 5.06
N GLN A 611 2.44 1.65 6.29
CA GLN A 611 2.87 0.36 6.82
C GLN A 611 1.64 -0.49 7.07
N HIS A 612 1.72 -1.78 6.70
CA HIS A 612 0.73 -2.78 7.07
C HIS A 612 1.43 -4.07 7.49
N GLY A 613 1.44 -4.34 8.78
CA GLY A 613 2.15 -5.46 9.36
C GLY A 613 3.67 -5.28 9.30
N ASP A 614 4.37 -6.22 8.69
CA ASP A 614 5.83 -6.18 8.50
C ASP A 614 6.26 -5.83 7.05
N ILE A 615 5.41 -5.10 6.35
CA ILE A 615 5.69 -4.53 5.05
C ILE A 615 5.22 -3.07 5.01
N ALA A 616 5.97 -2.24 4.29
CA ALA A 616 5.65 -0.84 4.12
C ALA A 616 6.01 -0.34 2.71
N VAL A 617 5.41 0.78 2.34
CA VAL A 617 5.77 1.55 1.16
C VAL A 617 6.11 2.98 1.54
N VAL A 618 7.11 3.56 0.89
CA VAL A 618 7.61 4.90 1.19
C VAL A 618 7.82 5.69 -0.11
N ALA A 619 7.39 6.95 -0.13
CA ALA A 619 7.65 7.87 -1.23
C ALA A 619 9.14 8.25 -1.27
N PRO A 620 9.89 7.99 -2.36
CA PRO A 620 11.33 8.22 -2.38
C PRO A 620 11.73 9.69 -2.37
N TRP A 621 10.84 10.58 -2.80
CA TRP A 621 11.11 12.02 -2.89
C TRP A 621 11.11 12.74 -1.53
N ILE A 622 10.80 12.06 -0.42
CA ILE A 622 10.97 12.63 0.92
C ILE A 622 12.44 12.80 1.32
N ASP A 623 13.35 12.08 0.66
CA ASP A 623 14.78 12.16 0.90
C ASP A 623 15.34 13.44 0.24
N LEU A 624 15.30 14.54 1.00
CA LEU A 624 15.79 15.84 0.53
C LEU A 624 17.30 15.86 0.30
N THR A 625 18.06 14.83 0.71
CA THR A 625 19.49 14.76 0.44
C THR A 625 19.79 14.36 -1.02
N LYS A 626 18.80 13.79 -1.71
CA LYS A 626 18.89 13.37 -3.11
C LYS A 626 18.31 14.42 -4.06
N ARG A 627 18.70 14.35 -5.33
CA ARG A 627 18.13 15.21 -6.37
C ARG A 627 16.70 14.79 -6.67
N LEU A 628 15.77 15.73 -6.61
CA LEU A 628 14.35 15.50 -6.92
C LEU A 628 14.06 15.73 -8.41
N ASN A 629 13.10 14.99 -8.94
CA ASN A 629 12.60 15.09 -10.32
C ASN A 629 11.10 14.74 -10.34
N LEU A 630 10.35 15.35 -11.26
CA LEU A 630 8.95 14.98 -11.54
C LEU A 630 8.84 13.67 -12.31
N ARG A 631 9.81 13.37 -13.18
CA ARG A 631 9.84 12.07 -13.82
C ARG A 631 10.01 11.00 -12.76
N ARG A 632 9.17 9.96 -12.82
CA ARG A 632 9.14 8.88 -11.84
C ARG A 632 8.83 9.36 -10.41
N CYS A 633 8.09 10.46 -10.23
CA CYS A 633 7.68 10.90 -8.89
C CYS A 633 6.48 10.09 -8.34
N PHE A 634 5.67 9.49 -9.22
CA PHE A 634 4.60 8.55 -8.91
C PHE A 634 5.18 7.13 -8.80
N ARG A 635 6.00 6.93 -7.76
CA ARG A 635 6.62 5.64 -7.43
C ARG A 635 6.79 5.50 -5.93
N LEU A 636 6.96 4.25 -5.49
CA LEU A 636 7.22 3.90 -4.10
C LEU A 636 8.45 3.00 -3.99
N GLU A 637 9.10 3.07 -2.83
CA GLU A 637 10.10 2.10 -2.40
C GLU A 637 9.42 1.13 -1.44
N VAL A 638 9.49 -0.15 -1.76
CA VAL A 638 8.95 -1.22 -0.92
C VAL A 638 9.96 -1.59 0.15
N VAL A 639 9.47 -1.71 1.38
CA VAL A 639 10.30 -1.92 2.55
C VAL A 639 9.77 -3.10 3.34
N GLN A 640 10.65 -4.04 3.67
CA GLN A 640 10.33 -5.11 4.61
C GLN A 640 10.71 -4.67 6.02
N GLY A 641 9.78 -4.81 6.97
CA GLY A 641 9.95 -4.40 8.36
C GLY A 641 9.00 -3.27 8.77
N ARG A 642 8.93 -3.04 10.08
CA ARG A 642 8.28 -1.86 10.67
C ARG A 642 9.13 -0.62 10.43
N LEU A 643 8.47 0.44 9.99
CA LEU A 643 9.07 1.75 9.79
C LEU A 643 9.44 2.40 11.12
N GLY A 644 10.41 3.30 11.09
CA GLY A 644 10.85 4.06 12.24
C GLY A 644 11.99 5.01 11.88
N ILE A 645 12.55 5.67 12.89
CA ILE A 645 13.65 6.61 12.72
C ILE A 645 14.87 6.18 13.55
N PRO A 646 16.10 6.30 13.01
CA PRO A 646 17.31 6.17 13.81
C PRO A 646 17.49 7.39 14.75
N ILE A 647 17.56 7.12 16.05
CA ILE A 647 17.96 8.08 17.08
C ILE A 647 19.45 7.89 17.34
N GLN A 648 20.25 8.88 16.96
CA GLN A 648 21.67 8.90 17.27
C GLN A 648 21.86 9.40 18.71
N THR A 649 22.26 8.52 19.63
CA THR A 649 22.73 8.93 20.96
C THR A 649 24.26 9.02 20.97
N THR A 650 24.83 9.64 22.00
CA THR A 650 26.28 9.86 22.17
C THR A 650 27.11 8.57 22.14
N GLU A 651 26.49 7.41 22.35
CA GLU A 651 27.19 6.11 22.47
C GLU A 651 26.63 5.02 21.54
N ASN A 652 25.40 5.14 21.01
CA ASN A 652 24.78 4.11 20.14
C ASN A 652 23.69 4.69 19.21
N VAL A 653 23.46 4.07 18.06
CA VAL A 653 22.27 4.35 17.23
C VAL A 653 21.13 3.47 17.74
N ARG A 654 20.08 4.07 18.32
CA ARG A 654 18.85 3.37 18.70
C ARG A 654 17.80 3.56 17.61
N PHE A 655 17.01 2.54 17.30
CA PHE A 655 15.91 2.68 16.33
C PHE A 655 14.58 2.86 17.07
N GLN A 656 13.84 3.91 16.75
CA GLN A 656 12.48 4.12 17.23
C GLN A 656 11.50 3.61 16.19
N ALA A 657 11.11 2.33 16.34
CA ALA A 657 10.10 1.70 15.51
C ALA A 657 8.69 2.26 15.79
N ILE A 658 7.87 2.33 14.76
CA ILE A 658 6.41 2.47 14.91
C ILE A 658 5.89 1.19 15.54
N ALA A 659 5.18 1.35 16.65
CA ALA A 659 4.74 0.23 17.47
C ALA A 659 3.46 -0.44 16.94
N ARG A 660 2.68 0.26 16.11
CA ARG A 660 1.43 -0.20 15.50
C ARG A 660 1.70 -1.10 14.30
N ASP A 661 0.76 -2.00 14.00
CA ASP A 661 0.89 -2.89 12.84
C ASP A 661 0.51 -2.18 11.55
N THR A 662 -0.58 -1.40 11.57
CA THR A 662 -0.96 -0.50 10.48
C THR A 662 -0.64 0.93 10.86
N SER A 663 0.01 1.67 9.96
CA SER A 663 0.22 3.10 10.14
C SER A 663 0.26 3.87 8.82
N VAL A 664 -0.26 5.09 8.87
CA VAL A 664 -0.20 6.08 7.80
C VAL A 664 0.68 7.23 8.28
N ILE A 665 1.73 7.56 7.53
CA ILE A 665 2.68 8.61 7.87
C ILE A 665 2.47 9.80 6.94
N GLU A 666 2.25 10.95 7.55
CA GLU A 666 2.02 12.23 6.89
C GLU A 666 3.13 13.23 7.19
N THR A 667 3.30 14.23 6.32
CA THR A 667 4.19 15.36 6.61
C THR A 667 3.58 16.37 7.58
N GLN A 668 4.43 17.06 8.33
CA GLN A 668 4.03 18.25 9.09
C GLN A 668 4.34 19.52 8.30
N HIS A 669 3.47 20.53 8.43
CA HIS A 669 3.66 21.83 7.78
C HIS A 669 4.97 22.52 8.18
N THR A 670 5.51 23.25 7.21
CA THR A 670 6.66 24.13 7.43
C THR A 670 6.28 25.21 8.42
N GLU A 671 7.10 25.40 9.45
CA GLU A 671 6.88 26.42 10.48
C GLU A 671 6.83 27.83 9.87
N ASP A 672 5.91 28.67 10.35
CA ASP A 672 5.75 30.04 9.89
C ASP A 672 6.77 30.97 10.54
N VAL A 673 7.42 31.80 9.72
CA VAL A 673 8.45 32.75 10.16
C VAL A 673 8.04 34.21 9.93
N SER A 674 6.78 34.46 9.55
CA SER A 674 6.29 35.77 9.18
C SER A 674 6.48 36.82 10.28
N ASP A 675 6.33 36.45 11.55
CA ASP A 675 6.51 37.39 12.66
C ASP A 675 7.98 37.72 12.92
N TYR A 676 8.87 36.75 12.76
CA TYR A 676 10.31 36.99 12.81
C TYR A 676 10.76 37.89 11.65
N GLU A 677 10.27 37.63 10.43
CA GLU A 677 10.57 38.45 9.24
C GLU A 677 10.10 39.90 9.38
N LYS A 678 8.93 40.14 10.00
CA LYS A 678 8.41 41.50 10.26
C LYS A 678 9.34 42.30 11.18
N LEU A 679 9.88 41.66 12.21
CA LEU A 679 10.76 42.29 13.20
C LEU A 679 12.20 42.44 12.69
N PHE A 680 12.70 41.42 12.00
CA PHE A 680 14.09 41.33 11.53
C PHE A 680 14.14 41.26 10.00
N LYS A 681 13.88 42.41 9.37
CA LYS A 681 13.87 42.53 7.91
C LYS A 681 15.23 42.23 7.30
N MET A 682 15.21 41.62 6.11
CA MET A 682 16.42 41.44 5.32
C MET A 682 16.89 42.79 4.73
N PRO A 683 18.22 43.02 4.65
CA PRO A 683 18.75 44.18 3.96
C PRO A 683 18.39 44.14 2.47
N VAL A 684 17.79 45.23 1.99
CA VAL A 684 17.41 45.40 0.59
C VAL A 684 18.54 46.13 -0.16
N ARG A 685 18.86 45.65 -1.37
CA ARG A 685 19.81 46.27 -2.29
C ARG A 685 19.04 46.93 -3.43
N ASP A 686 19.30 48.22 -3.67
CA ASP A 686 18.58 49.01 -4.65
C ASP A 686 19.08 48.82 -6.09
N GLY A 687 18.22 49.12 -7.05
CA GLY A 687 18.52 49.08 -8.48
C GLY A 687 19.77 49.87 -8.85
N GLY A 688 20.64 49.29 -9.67
CA GLY A 688 21.94 49.83 -10.03
C GLY A 688 23.09 49.40 -9.11
N SER A 689 22.82 48.75 -7.98
CA SER A 689 23.87 48.19 -7.14
C SER A 689 24.52 46.97 -7.79
N GLU A 690 25.84 46.81 -7.62
CA GLU A 690 26.53 45.57 -7.94
C GLU A 690 26.33 44.53 -6.83
N ILE A 691 26.07 43.29 -7.22
CA ILE A 691 25.96 42.15 -6.33
C ILE A 691 26.89 41.02 -6.77
N GLN A 692 27.40 40.28 -5.79
CA GLN A 692 28.24 39.11 -6.01
C GLN A 692 27.69 37.91 -5.22
N LEU A 693 27.49 36.80 -5.90
CA LEU A 693 27.10 35.53 -5.30
C LEU A 693 28.33 34.72 -4.91
N THR A 694 28.41 34.34 -3.64
CA THR A 694 29.41 33.40 -3.14
C THR A 694 28.83 31.99 -3.02
N ALA A 695 29.70 30.99 -2.87
CA ALA A 695 29.27 29.65 -2.49
C ALA A 695 28.79 29.67 -1.04
N ASP A 696 27.60 29.11 -0.81
CA ASP A 696 27.04 29.00 0.52
C ASP A 696 27.69 27.84 1.26
N LYS A 697 28.57 28.14 2.22
CA LYS A 697 29.27 27.15 3.05
C LYS A 697 28.60 26.91 4.41
N CYS A 698 27.35 27.34 4.59
CA CYS A 698 26.65 27.17 5.86
C CYS A 698 26.57 25.68 6.21
N ASN A 699 26.90 25.33 7.45
CA ASN A 699 26.75 23.97 7.95
C ASN A 699 25.28 23.70 8.26
N VAL A 700 24.74 22.63 7.67
CA VAL A 700 23.33 22.25 7.84
C VAL A 700 23.26 20.92 8.56
N ARG A 701 22.43 20.89 9.62
CA ARG A 701 22.03 19.67 10.32
C ARG A 701 20.55 19.46 10.10
N HIS A 702 20.13 18.21 10.11
CA HIS A 702 18.72 17.87 10.09
C HIS A 702 18.49 16.68 11.00
N ASP A 703 17.33 16.67 11.65
CA ASP A 703 16.88 15.61 12.53
C ASP A 703 15.39 15.38 12.33
N PHE A 704 14.94 14.20 12.74
CA PHE A 704 13.62 13.72 12.44
C PHE A 704 12.97 13.13 13.68
N MET A 705 11.66 13.31 13.78
CA MET A 705 10.84 12.68 14.80
C MET A 705 9.54 12.19 14.17
N LEU A 706 9.06 11.03 14.62
CA LEU A 706 7.72 10.52 14.31
C LEU A 706 6.84 10.72 15.53
N MET A 707 5.73 11.42 15.35
CA MET A 707 4.76 11.69 16.39
C MET A 707 3.45 10.98 16.06
N SER A 708 2.94 10.16 16.99
CA SER A 708 1.61 9.56 16.87
C SER A 708 0.56 10.65 17.07
N VAL A 709 -0.40 10.76 16.15
CA VAL A 709 -1.48 11.75 16.22
C VAL A 709 -2.84 11.06 16.39
N ALA A 710 -2.98 9.84 15.89
CA ALA A 710 -4.14 8.99 16.12
C ALA A 710 -3.70 7.52 16.35
N SER A 711 -4.67 6.60 16.34
CA SER A 711 -4.48 5.16 16.46
C SER A 711 -3.52 4.60 15.40
N THR A 712 -3.68 5.06 14.16
CA THR A 712 -2.98 4.64 12.93
C THR A 712 -2.20 5.79 12.28
N ARG A 713 -2.50 7.04 12.62
CA ARG A 713 -1.91 8.24 11.97
C ARG A 713 -0.67 8.75 12.69
N TYR A 714 0.39 8.98 11.92
CA TYR A 714 1.68 9.53 12.39
C TYR A 714 2.08 10.75 11.57
N LYS A 715 2.74 11.72 12.21
CA LYS A 715 3.34 12.87 11.54
C LYS A 715 4.86 12.80 11.60
N LEU A 716 5.48 12.97 10.43
CA LEU A 716 6.91 13.15 10.28
C LEU A 716 7.27 14.63 10.52
N LEU A 717 7.99 14.86 11.59
CA LEU A 717 8.58 16.13 11.96
C LEU A 717 10.02 16.15 11.45
N MET A 718 10.31 16.93 10.40
CA MET A 718 11.68 17.17 9.94
C MET A 718 12.14 18.55 10.41
N ARG A 719 13.13 18.58 11.31
CA ARG A 719 13.77 19.81 11.75
C ARG A 719 15.05 20.00 10.96
N VAL A 720 15.25 21.19 10.45
CA VAL A 720 16.51 21.61 9.83
C VAL A 720 17.10 22.70 10.72
N SER A 721 18.39 22.59 11.00
CA SER A 721 19.14 23.59 11.76
C SER A 721 20.36 24.04 10.97
N SER A 722 20.63 25.34 11.07
CA SER A 722 21.77 26.05 10.49
C SER A 722 22.60 26.66 11.63
N GLU A 723 23.42 27.66 11.35
CA GLU A 723 24.31 28.26 12.35
C GLU A 723 23.52 29.08 13.39
N SER A 724 22.50 29.81 12.95
CA SER A 724 21.70 30.70 13.81
C SER A 724 20.21 30.41 13.82
N HIS A 725 19.69 29.58 12.89
CA HIS A 725 18.27 29.26 12.80
C HIS A 725 17.99 27.76 12.86
N SER A 726 16.82 27.41 13.37
CA SER A 726 16.25 26.07 13.35
C SER A 726 14.77 26.16 12.99
N ARG A 727 14.31 25.31 12.07
CA ARG A 727 12.94 25.39 11.55
C ARG A 727 12.40 24.02 11.18
N MET A 728 11.10 23.80 11.42
CA MET A 728 10.40 22.64 10.88
C MET A 728 10.13 22.81 9.38
N ILE A 729 10.51 21.81 8.58
CA ILE A 729 10.36 21.81 7.12
C ILE A 729 9.43 20.69 6.71
N ASP A 730 8.49 20.98 5.81
CA ASP A 730 7.68 19.96 5.15
C ASP A 730 8.44 19.44 3.92
N PRO A 731 8.92 18.18 3.92
CA PRO A 731 9.70 17.65 2.81
C PRO A 731 8.90 17.53 1.51
N SER A 732 7.57 17.38 1.58
CA SER A 732 6.71 17.27 0.39
C SER A 732 6.68 18.56 -0.43
N ARG A 733 6.86 19.73 0.22
CA ARG A 733 6.83 21.03 -0.48
C ARG A 733 7.89 21.15 -1.57
N SER A 734 8.99 20.43 -1.47
CA SER A 734 10.03 20.42 -2.50
C SER A 734 9.52 19.82 -3.82
N ILE A 735 8.85 18.65 -3.76
CA ILE A 735 8.30 17.99 -4.95
C ILE A 735 7.05 18.72 -5.44
N LEU A 736 6.20 19.23 -4.53
CA LEU A 736 5.06 20.07 -4.86
C LEU A 736 5.52 21.31 -5.62
N LYS A 737 6.63 21.91 -5.21
CA LYS A 737 7.17 23.08 -5.89
C LYS A 737 7.57 22.77 -7.33
N LEU A 738 8.22 21.63 -7.55
CA LEU A 738 8.57 21.19 -8.89
C LEU A 738 7.30 20.98 -9.74
N ALA A 739 6.26 20.36 -9.15
CA ALA A 739 5.02 20.00 -9.84
C ALA A 739 4.23 21.23 -10.26
N ARG A 740 4.23 22.29 -9.46
CA ARG A 740 3.59 23.58 -9.78
C ARG A 740 4.34 24.42 -10.83
N GLY A 741 5.58 24.05 -11.14
CA GLY A 741 6.40 24.70 -12.16
C GLY A 741 7.52 25.57 -11.59
N ILE A 742 8.65 25.52 -12.28
CA ILE A 742 9.85 26.33 -12.04
C ILE A 742 10.31 26.86 -13.40
N HIS A 743 10.69 28.13 -13.45
CA HIS A 743 11.22 28.74 -14.65
C HIS A 743 12.73 28.48 -14.74
N TYR A 744 13.14 27.68 -15.73
CA TYR A 744 14.55 27.45 -16.03
C TYR A 744 15.07 28.60 -16.90
N LEU A 745 15.96 29.40 -16.35
CA LEU A 745 16.52 30.54 -17.06
C LEU A 745 17.75 30.14 -17.87
N ARG A 746 17.92 30.69 -19.07
CA ARG A 746 19.07 30.43 -19.96
C ARG A 746 19.54 31.70 -20.65
N CYS A 747 20.85 31.79 -20.90
CA CYS A 747 21.40 32.81 -21.79
C CYS A 747 22.66 32.30 -22.51
N ASN A 748 23.09 33.02 -23.55
CA ASN A 748 24.31 32.68 -24.30
C ASN A 748 25.59 33.25 -23.67
N HIS A 749 25.51 33.97 -22.55
CA HIS A 749 26.68 34.50 -21.85
C HIS A 749 27.33 33.44 -20.96
N SER A 750 28.64 33.55 -20.74
CA SER A 750 29.34 32.73 -19.76
C SER A 750 28.73 32.92 -18.37
N PRO A 751 28.50 31.84 -17.61
CA PRO A 751 27.96 31.95 -16.26
C PRO A 751 28.87 32.81 -15.40
N ASN A 752 28.33 33.85 -14.78
CA ASN A 752 29.05 34.71 -13.86
C ASN A 752 28.28 34.81 -12.54
N ARG A 753 29.01 35.07 -11.46
CA ARG A 753 28.43 35.26 -10.12
C ARG A 753 28.28 36.73 -9.75
N THR A 754 28.64 37.64 -10.64
CA THR A 754 28.55 39.09 -10.45
C THR A 754 27.49 39.67 -11.38
N GLY A 755 26.71 40.62 -10.87
CA GLY A 755 25.69 41.28 -11.68
C GLY A 755 25.23 42.60 -11.08
N THR A 756 24.53 43.40 -11.88
CA THR A 756 23.97 44.68 -11.51
C THR A 756 22.46 44.55 -11.44
N ILE A 757 21.87 45.04 -10.36
CA ILE A 757 20.41 44.98 -10.16
C ILE A 757 19.72 45.87 -11.21
N PRO A 758 18.71 45.37 -11.95
CA PRO A 758 17.94 46.19 -12.88
C PRO A 758 17.35 47.45 -12.22
N ARG A 759 17.39 48.59 -12.92
CA ARG A 759 16.82 49.85 -12.41
C ARG A 759 15.32 49.69 -12.19
N GLY A 760 14.80 50.24 -11.09
CA GLY A 760 13.40 50.14 -10.68
C GLY A 760 13.10 48.95 -9.76
N PHE A 761 14.00 47.96 -9.67
CA PHE A 761 13.83 46.78 -8.83
C PHE A 761 14.80 46.79 -7.66
N SER A 762 14.47 46.03 -6.62
CA SER A 762 15.33 45.80 -5.47
C SER A 762 15.50 44.32 -5.20
N VAL A 763 16.59 43.94 -4.54
CA VAL A 763 16.96 42.54 -4.28
C VAL A 763 17.26 42.32 -2.80
N GLU A 764 16.75 41.21 -2.26
CA GLU A 764 17.18 40.64 -0.98
C GLU A 764 18.12 39.46 -1.26
N LEU A 765 19.33 39.50 -0.71
CA LEU A 765 20.32 38.43 -0.84
C LEU A 765 20.34 37.58 0.42
N TYR A 766 20.25 36.26 0.25
CA TYR A 766 20.13 35.31 1.33
C TYR A 766 21.22 34.25 1.28
N ARG A 767 21.93 34.06 2.39
CA ARG A 767 22.58 32.78 2.69
C ARG A 767 21.54 31.75 3.10
N PHE A 768 21.90 30.48 3.10
CA PHE A 768 21.03 29.40 3.54
C PHE A 768 20.59 29.57 4.99
N ASP A 769 21.48 30.03 5.86
CA ASP A 769 21.17 30.34 7.27
C ASP A 769 20.02 31.36 7.39
N GLU A 770 20.13 32.49 6.68
CA GLU A 770 19.09 33.53 6.64
C GLU A 770 17.83 33.03 5.92
N ALA A 771 17.99 32.20 4.89
CA ALA A 771 16.87 31.61 4.19
C ALA A 771 16.04 30.76 5.14
N LEU A 772 16.67 29.91 5.94
CA LEU A 772 15.96 29.05 6.86
C LEU A 772 15.09 29.86 7.83
N GLY A 773 15.63 30.95 8.40
CA GLY A 773 14.94 31.77 9.39
C GLY A 773 13.97 32.82 8.86
N ARG A 774 14.16 33.33 7.64
CA ARG A 774 13.45 34.52 7.13
C ARG A 774 12.75 34.30 5.80
N TRP A 775 13.00 33.19 5.13
CA TRP A 775 12.40 32.86 3.83
C TRP A 775 11.02 32.22 4.08
N GLY A 776 10.01 33.08 4.22
CA GLY A 776 8.62 32.70 4.43
C GLY A 776 7.68 33.38 3.43
N VAL A 777 6.47 32.84 3.29
CA VAL A 777 5.38 33.49 2.53
C VAL A 777 4.63 34.40 3.52
N PRO A 778 4.39 35.68 3.21
CA PRO A 778 3.58 36.54 4.07
C PRO A 778 2.19 35.94 4.27
N VAL A 779 1.76 35.79 5.52
CA VAL A 779 0.38 35.37 5.87
C VAL A 779 -0.63 36.35 5.25
N LEU A 780 -1.56 35.81 4.45
CA LEU A 780 -2.77 36.52 4.05
C LEU A 780 -3.56 36.89 5.31
N LYS A 781 -3.70 38.19 5.62
CA LYS A 781 -4.89 38.64 6.33
C LYS A 781 -6.05 38.45 5.34
N LEU A 782 -6.88 37.42 5.54
CA LEU A 782 -8.23 37.43 4.96
C LEU A 782 -8.84 38.79 5.31
N ALA A 783 -9.33 39.49 4.29
CA ALA A 783 -9.98 40.77 4.47
C ALA A 783 -11.01 40.65 5.61
N GLU A 784 -10.85 41.46 6.65
CA GLU A 784 -11.90 41.74 7.63
C GLU A 784 -13.14 42.16 6.83
N GLY A 785 -14.07 41.23 6.66
CA GLY A 785 -15.14 41.35 5.69
C GLY A 785 -16.34 40.52 6.01
N VAL A 786 -16.56 40.17 7.29
CA VAL A 786 -17.87 39.77 7.81
C VAL A 786 -17.98 40.27 9.25
N VAL A 787 -18.43 41.51 9.41
CA VAL A 787 -19.12 41.94 10.63
C VAL A 787 -20.59 42.06 10.26
N PRO A 788 -21.53 41.42 10.99
CA PRO A 788 -22.95 41.59 10.72
C PRO A 788 -23.34 43.05 10.90
N SER A 789 -24.16 43.52 9.98
CA SER A 789 -24.85 44.81 9.96
C SER A 789 -25.17 45.41 11.33
N GLU A 790 -24.60 46.58 11.61
CA GLU A 790 -25.32 47.62 12.35
C GLU A 790 -25.21 48.95 11.62
N SER A 791 -26.37 49.59 11.55
CA SER A 791 -26.68 50.80 10.82
C SER A 791 -25.83 52.00 11.26
N THR A 792 -25.25 52.73 10.29
CA THR A 792 -25.38 54.19 10.27
C THR A 792 -24.99 54.77 8.91
N ARG A 793 -25.95 55.47 8.29
CA ARG A 793 -25.73 56.38 7.18
C ARG A 793 -24.63 57.39 7.54
N THR A 794 -23.64 57.61 6.67
CA THR A 794 -23.18 58.95 6.28
C THR A 794 -22.16 58.94 5.11
N THR A 795 -22.49 59.73 4.08
CA THR A 795 -21.64 60.48 3.15
C THR A 795 -20.50 59.78 2.37
N ARG A 796 -20.77 59.62 1.07
CA ARG A 796 -19.77 59.42 -0.01
C ARG A 796 -18.68 60.51 0.05
N SER A 797 -17.44 60.12 0.27
CA SER A 797 -16.27 60.87 -0.20
C SER A 797 -15.50 60.04 -1.22
N LYS A 798 -15.24 60.64 -2.39
CA LYS A 798 -14.40 60.07 -3.45
C LYS A 798 -12.94 60.14 -2.98
N ALA A 799 -12.48 59.14 -2.23
CA ALA A 799 -11.06 58.93 -2.00
C ALA A 799 -10.46 58.24 -3.24
N LYS A 800 -9.67 59.01 -4.00
CA LYS A 800 -8.84 58.53 -5.10
C LYS A 800 -7.89 57.47 -4.56
N LYS A 801 -8.16 56.19 -4.85
CA LYS A 801 -7.31 55.05 -4.47
C LYS A 801 -6.01 55.13 -5.26
N ILE A 802 -5.02 55.85 -4.73
CA ILE A 802 -3.65 55.78 -5.23
C ILE A 802 -3.12 54.42 -4.77
N SER A 803 -3.26 53.42 -5.64
CA SER A 803 -2.56 52.15 -5.51
C SER A 803 -1.09 52.41 -5.85
N SER A 804 -0.27 52.76 -4.86
CA SER A 804 1.17 52.64 -5.02
C SER A 804 1.50 51.15 -5.03
N LYS A 805 1.67 50.57 -6.23
CA LYS A 805 2.33 49.27 -6.42
C LYS A 805 3.73 49.38 -5.83
N VAL A 806 3.89 49.06 -4.55
CA VAL A 806 5.21 48.81 -3.95
C VAL A 806 5.67 47.49 -4.54
N GLU A 807 6.54 47.54 -5.55
CA GLU A 807 7.17 46.34 -6.08
C GLU A 807 7.99 45.68 -4.97
N LYS A 808 7.64 44.43 -4.65
CA LYS A 808 8.34 43.67 -3.62
C LYS A 808 9.73 43.25 -4.15
N PRO A 809 10.76 43.21 -3.28
CA PRO A 809 12.11 42.83 -3.70
C PRO A 809 12.15 41.40 -4.27
N ILE A 810 13.07 41.17 -5.21
CA ILE A 810 13.41 39.84 -5.69
C ILE A 810 14.27 39.15 -4.64
N ARG A 811 13.88 37.96 -4.20
CA ARG A 811 14.62 37.18 -3.20
C ARG A 811 15.58 36.24 -3.89
N VAL A 812 16.87 36.37 -3.61
CA VAL A 812 17.95 35.69 -4.33
C VAL A 812 18.82 34.89 -3.35
N THR A 813 19.00 33.59 -3.58
CA THR A 813 19.96 32.81 -2.78
C THR A 813 21.39 33.07 -3.22
N HIS A 814 22.36 32.92 -2.31
CA HIS A 814 23.72 32.53 -2.68
C HIS A 814 23.77 31.15 -3.35
N VAL A 815 24.93 30.75 -3.89
CA VAL A 815 25.06 29.47 -4.61
C VAL A 815 25.00 28.32 -3.61
N LEU A 816 23.87 27.60 -3.59
CA LEU A 816 23.65 26.45 -2.72
C LEU A 816 24.51 25.27 -3.18
N ASP A 817 25.28 24.71 -2.24
CA ASP A 817 26.35 23.73 -2.51
C ASP A 817 25.94 22.26 -2.35
N SER A 818 24.68 21.99 -1.96
CA SER A 818 24.16 20.64 -1.75
C SER A 818 22.70 20.51 -2.18
N SER A 819 22.29 19.28 -2.54
CA SER A 819 20.89 18.95 -2.86
C SER A 819 19.95 19.25 -1.69
N LEU A 820 20.39 19.02 -0.46
CA LEU A 820 19.61 19.30 0.75
C LEU A 820 19.22 20.78 0.83
N LYS A 821 20.21 21.69 0.74
CA LYS A 821 19.96 23.13 0.77
C LYS A 821 19.05 23.56 -0.37
N PHE A 822 19.29 23.03 -1.56
CA PHE A 822 18.50 23.32 -2.76
C PHE A 822 17.04 22.91 -2.59
N ASN A 823 16.78 21.68 -2.18
CA ASN A 823 15.42 21.16 -1.99
C ASN A 823 14.69 21.92 -0.87
N ILE A 824 15.37 22.25 0.22
CA ILE A 824 14.79 23.09 1.28
C ILE A 824 14.43 24.48 0.75
N ALA A 825 15.28 25.12 -0.05
CA ALA A 825 14.96 26.41 -0.66
C ALA A 825 13.73 26.33 -1.59
N LEU A 826 13.57 25.22 -2.33
CA LEU A 826 12.35 24.95 -3.09
C LEU A 826 11.12 24.85 -2.17
N ALA A 827 11.21 24.06 -1.10
CA ALA A 827 10.12 23.93 -0.14
C ALA A 827 9.69 25.28 0.47
N LEU A 828 10.65 26.14 0.81
CA LEU A 828 10.43 27.46 1.42
C LEU A 828 9.84 28.50 0.46
N SER A 829 10.04 28.35 -0.86
CA SER A 829 9.50 29.28 -1.86
C SER A 829 7.96 29.26 -1.97
N GLY A 830 7.33 28.17 -1.51
CA GLY A 830 5.89 27.99 -1.52
C GLY A 830 5.27 28.16 -2.91
N ASP A 831 4.17 28.90 -2.99
CA ASP A 831 3.36 28.99 -4.22
C ASP A 831 3.87 30.11 -5.15
N ASN A 832 4.93 30.82 -4.76
CA ASN A 832 5.41 32.01 -5.47
C ASN A 832 6.26 31.68 -6.71
N PRO A 833 6.29 32.56 -7.72
CA PRO A 833 7.15 32.39 -8.90
C PRO A 833 8.60 32.09 -8.52
N THR A 834 9.12 30.97 -9.01
CA THR A 834 10.48 30.51 -8.70
C THR A 834 11.27 30.28 -9.98
N PHE A 835 12.47 30.85 -10.00
CA PHE A 835 13.39 30.89 -11.12
C PHE A 835 14.68 30.19 -10.73
N LEU A 836 15.19 29.32 -11.61
CA LEU A 836 16.39 28.53 -11.35
C LEU A 836 17.58 29.03 -12.15
N CYS A 837 18.69 29.26 -11.44
CA CYS A 837 20.01 29.49 -12.00
C CYS A 837 20.90 28.27 -11.73
N SER A 838 21.05 27.40 -12.73
CA SER A 838 21.87 26.19 -12.65
C SER A 838 23.01 26.23 -13.67
N GLY A 839 23.88 27.25 -13.61
CA GLY A 839 25.08 27.32 -14.46
C GLY A 839 24.86 27.57 -15.96
N SER A 840 23.61 27.76 -16.43
CA SER A 840 23.27 28.00 -17.84
C SER A 840 22.86 29.45 -18.14
N ILE A 841 23.00 30.33 -17.15
CA ILE A 841 22.69 31.76 -17.26
C ILE A 841 23.66 32.59 -16.41
N CYS A 842 24.02 33.79 -16.88
CA CYS A 842 24.77 34.76 -16.10
C CYS A 842 23.82 35.57 -15.19
N LEU A 843 24.31 36.06 -14.04
CA LEU A 843 23.45 36.69 -13.03
C LEU A 843 22.69 37.92 -13.57
N ASN A 844 23.33 38.71 -14.44
CA ASN A 844 22.69 39.85 -15.11
C ASN A 844 21.47 39.43 -15.93
N CYS A 845 21.62 38.40 -16.75
CA CYS A 845 20.51 37.88 -17.55
C CYS A 845 19.44 37.23 -16.67
N ALA A 846 19.82 36.57 -15.58
CA ALA A 846 18.88 35.95 -14.66
C ALA A 846 17.97 36.97 -13.97
N LEU A 847 18.56 38.04 -13.44
CA LEU A 847 17.80 39.14 -12.81
C LEU A 847 16.90 39.83 -13.84
N LYS A 848 17.43 40.09 -15.04
CA LYS A 848 16.67 40.72 -16.12
C LYS A 848 15.48 39.85 -16.56
N GLN A 849 15.68 38.56 -16.81
CA GLN A 849 14.59 37.65 -17.18
C GLN A 849 13.58 37.47 -16.05
N THR A 850 14.02 37.42 -14.79
CA THR A 850 13.12 37.38 -13.63
C THR A 850 12.24 38.62 -13.54
N VAL A 851 12.75 39.78 -14.00
CA VAL A 851 12.02 41.04 -14.09
C VAL A 851 11.04 41.05 -15.27
N GLU A 852 11.52 40.67 -16.46
CA GLU A 852 10.82 40.76 -17.76
C GLU A 852 9.75 39.70 -17.96
N LEU A 853 9.82 38.57 -17.25
CA LEU A 853 8.72 37.61 -17.17
C LEU A 853 7.59 38.23 -16.33
N SER A 854 6.90 39.22 -16.93
CA SER A 854 5.64 39.78 -16.49
C SER A 854 4.56 38.76 -16.78
N VAL A 855 4.10 38.07 -15.74
CA VAL A 855 3.02 37.10 -15.87
C VAL A 855 1.71 37.86 -15.66
N ASP A 856 1.02 38.17 -16.77
CA ASP A 856 -0.34 38.74 -16.76
C ASP A 856 -1.36 37.84 -16.03
N GLU A 857 -1.02 36.57 -15.74
CA GLU A 857 -1.90 35.63 -15.02
C GLU A 857 -1.85 35.76 -13.48
N TRP A 858 -0.85 36.41 -12.87
CA TRP A 858 -0.56 36.24 -11.43
C TRP A 858 -0.58 37.54 -10.62
N GLU A 859 -1.71 38.26 -10.66
CA GLU A 859 -1.96 39.47 -9.85
C GLU A 859 -1.86 39.27 -8.32
N LYS A 860 -1.75 38.02 -7.85
CA LYS A 860 -1.67 37.66 -6.42
C LYS A 860 -0.26 37.31 -5.91
N ALA A 861 0.77 37.28 -6.77
CA ALA A 861 2.11 36.81 -6.37
C ALA A 861 2.74 37.67 -5.26
N HIS A 862 3.26 37.04 -4.20
CA HIS A 862 3.75 37.73 -3.01
C HIS A 862 5.27 37.98 -2.99
N GLY A 863 5.99 37.62 -4.07
CA GLY A 863 7.42 37.86 -4.28
C GLY A 863 7.96 36.99 -5.42
N ARG A 864 9.14 37.32 -5.96
CA ARG A 864 9.85 36.51 -6.98
C ARG A 864 11.09 35.88 -6.36
N PHE A 865 11.28 34.59 -6.58
CA PHE A 865 12.35 33.82 -5.94
C PHE A 865 13.35 33.32 -6.98
N LEU A 866 14.62 33.70 -6.84
CA LEU A 866 15.72 33.26 -7.70
C LEU A 866 16.65 32.35 -6.90
N ILE A 867 16.67 31.06 -7.24
CA ILE A 867 17.47 30.05 -6.55
C ILE A 867 18.69 29.71 -7.40
N ASN A 868 19.88 29.91 -6.83
CA ASN A 868 21.16 29.61 -7.43
C ASN A 868 21.68 28.28 -6.87
N CYS A 869 21.90 27.27 -7.71
CA CYS A 869 22.43 25.97 -7.30
C CYS A 869 23.76 25.65 -8.00
N PHE A 870 24.61 24.86 -7.35
CA PHE A 870 25.82 24.33 -7.95
C PHE A 870 25.47 23.23 -8.98
N GLU A 871 26.02 23.30 -10.19
CA GLU A 871 25.96 22.17 -11.13
C GLU A 871 26.75 20.99 -10.55
N SER A 872 26.07 19.96 -10.06
CA SER A 872 26.69 18.63 -10.02
C SER A 872 26.86 18.18 -11.47
N LYS A 873 28.10 17.85 -11.87
CA LYS A 873 28.34 17.22 -13.17
C LYS A 873 27.41 16.00 -13.29
N PRO A 874 26.71 15.81 -14.42
CA PRO A 874 26.00 14.56 -14.65
C PRO A 874 27.03 13.42 -14.66
N GLU A 875 26.87 12.44 -13.79
CA GLU A 875 27.47 11.12 -14.04
C GLU A 875 26.83 10.58 -15.32
N ASN A 876 27.68 10.25 -16.30
CA ASN A 876 27.36 9.89 -17.67
C ASN A 876 26.08 9.05 -17.84
N GLU A 877 25.02 9.65 -18.38
CA GLU A 877 24.04 8.91 -19.17
C GLU A 877 24.61 8.70 -20.57
N PHE A 878 24.57 7.44 -21.01
CA PHE A 878 25.05 6.90 -22.27
C PHE A 878 25.08 7.89 -23.45
N LYS A 879 26.28 8.11 -24.00
CA LYS A 879 26.45 8.60 -25.37
C LYS A 879 25.72 7.64 -26.32
N THR A 880 24.56 8.06 -26.82
CA THR A 880 23.92 7.44 -27.97
C THR A 880 24.87 7.61 -29.15
N ARG A 881 25.61 6.54 -29.50
CA ARG A 881 26.32 6.46 -30.78
C ARG A 881 25.25 6.46 -31.87
N LEU A 882 25.06 7.62 -32.50
CA LEU A 882 24.51 7.73 -33.85
C LEU A 882 25.39 6.87 -34.77
N LEU A 883 24.95 5.65 -35.07
CA LEU A 883 25.43 4.91 -36.23
C LEU A 883 24.83 5.59 -37.46
N GLY A 884 25.56 6.55 -38.00
CA GLY A 884 25.34 7.07 -39.34
C GLY A 884 25.62 5.98 -40.36
N HIS A 885 24.60 5.62 -41.12
CA HIS A 885 24.77 4.96 -42.41
C HIS A 885 25.73 5.78 -43.30
N SER A 886 26.82 5.15 -43.73
CA SER A 886 27.58 5.60 -44.90
C SER A 886 28.04 4.38 -45.71
N LYS A 887 27.34 4.16 -46.83
CA LYS A 887 27.84 3.71 -48.15
C LYS A 887 29.09 2.80 -48.15
N ARG A 888 28.91 1.50 -48.35
CA ARG A 888 29.02 0.78 -49.63
C ARG A 888 28.71 -0.70 -49.40
#